data_AF-A0A8C6LTJ4-F1
#
_entry.id   AF-A0A8C6LTJ4-F1
#
_cell.length_a   1.000
_cell.length_b   1.000
_cell.length_c   1.000
_cell.angle_alpha   90.00
_cell.angle_beta   90.00
_cell.angle_gamma   90.00
#
_symmetry.space_group_name_H-M   'P 1'
#
loop_
_entity.id
_entity.type
_entity.pdbx_description
1 polymer ?
#
loop_
_entity_poly.entity_id
_entity_poly.type
_entity_poly.pdbx_seq_one_letter_code
_entity_poly.pdbx_strand_id
1 'polypeptide(L)'
;MVDPRRHEPAMRSISVHLCGVLLLLDLSLSVPSPPPIGSFQTKCLDRHFWLSMKSSHLGQMVQFNFEDQYGVHSLSPLEAALCGYTVLITDAGDLVFRASFLACHVNSQMGSDYYLRLWVVHVKEDAKVMGFPLQLHCPLQEAWSSREIVCEENYMEVSIQLSILPLSPQNKKNEVKSADMAIMFHNANRTAKEAVVLSLREAAALSYYISLQTSRFSLRCPYSSLLSVFVKENGVDMEIVRASTLFRLEDKVLAVDTSVACVLNEATADGSDLLWTVPYFIPPLVHGESRDRGVSVRVNNQALRDESGYRISLQEGRAELRVSAGALGGHVQSSVVRGQYSQSMSVDLFFMTQWEEQRWPLTQHRSFRLLKTAVVPQNLILINNTPFLDSNLSKDQFSVSLGFFASDVLLQKVTVDGGGDLLKWTQNQSQTDLGVSRFLLSNGSFFYQLNVLLSHPKVIPEHIGEGFKTYSFTFIFTLSVTPSGEVFYHHAALKHQVKYSELGSPRLEGKCTESSLLVLLHHGAHSDLQWDLFLGGHRLDWDLLMMGGLKMEVEEDYLTVMIPFSSPVMIYQKLSLGGLVGGVNVSVVEADSMIEHDRLVHKCTFPARELLACLPEGRMAAIVDTTHTIPPIQPNRTTLRDPECVPMETDSARALFVFSLNSCGTTVTVKGNLLVYENQISYAQDLLPLDGPVIHRDAPYRLTVQCQYPTNDTSISSIQHHQHQRFSHQSPTST
;
A
#
# COMPACT_ATOMS: atom_id res chain seq x y z
N MET A 1 31.32 9.90 -47.10
CA MET A 1 30.05 10.46 -47.58
C MET A 1 28.92 9.64 -46.97
N VAL A 2 28.34 10.13 -45.88
CA VAL A 2 26.91 10.50 -45.74
C VAL A 2 25.97 9.32 -45.46
N ASP A 3 25.72 9.14 -44.16
CA ASP A 3 24.41 9.03 -43.45
C ASP A 3 23.52 7.74 -43.51
N PRO A 4 23.14 7.16 -42.34
CA PRO A 4 22.18 6.07 -42.20
C PRO A 4 20.76 6.55 -41.80
N ARG A 5 19.70 5.82 -42.16
CA ARG A 5 18.34 6.01 -41.60
C ARG A 5 17.84 4.76 -40.87
N ARG A 6 17.60 4.92 -39.57
CA ARG A 6 16.72 4.10 -38.72
C ARG A 6 15.36 4.80 -38.58
N HIS A 7 14.28 4.03 -38.58
CA HIS A 7 12.93 4.49 -38.28
C HIS A 7 12.60 4.32 -36.79
N GLU A 8 12.13 5.39 -36.16
CA GLU A 8 11.30 5.42 -34.94
C GLU A 8 9.80 5.47 -35.31
N PRO A 9 8.89 5.19 -34.36
CA PRO A 9 7.58 5.82 -34.33
C PRO A 9 7.32 6.66 -33.06
N ALA A 10 7.14 7.96 -33.31
CA ALA A 10 6.04 8.83 -32.86
C ALA A 10 5.64 8.87 -31.35
N MET A 11 6.14 9.89 -30.65
CA MET A 11 5.47 10.52 -29.51
C MET A 11 4.85 11.85 -29.99
N ARG A 12 3.52 12.00 -29.86
CA ARG A 12 2.80 13.22 -30.27
C ARG A 12 2.96 14.33 -29.22
N SER A 13 3.54 15.42 -29.69
CA SER A 13 3.60 16.76 -29.10
C SER A 13 2.20 17.39 -28.96
N ILE A 14 1.92 18.00 -27.80
CA ILE A 14 1.03 19.16 -27.71
C ILE A 14 1.89 20.33 -27.24
N SER A 15 2.05 21.26 -28.18
CA SER A 15 2.75 22.54 -28.10
C SER A 15 1.99 23.54 -27.23
N VAL A 16 2.61 24.07 -26.17
CA VAL A 16 2.52 25.48 -25.75
C VAL A 16 3.81 25.89 -25.02
N HIS A 17 4.91 26.04 -25.77
CA HIS A 17 6.09 26.78 -25.31
C HIS A 17 6.45 27.79 -26.39
N LEU A 18 5.82 28.97 -26.38
CA LEU A 18 6.36 30.16 -27.06
C LEU A 18 5.64 31.46 -26.62
N CYS A 19 5.48 31.69 -25.31
CA CYS A 19 5.13 33.04 -24.80
C CYS A 19 5.52 33.32 -23.33
N GLY A 20 6.37 32.49 -22.71
CA GLY A 20 6.68 32.57 -21.26
C GLY A 20 8.13 32.89 -20.89
N VAL A 21 8.97 33.30 -21.85
CA VAL A 21 10.43 33.48 -21.63
C VAL A 21 10.81 34.96 -21.38
N LEU A 22 9.82 35.86 -21.25
CA LEU A 22 10.07 37.31 -21.07
C LEU A 22 9.49 37.91 -19.77
N LEU A 23 9.00 37.09 -18.83
CA LEU A 23 8.39 37.56 -17.56
C LEU A 23 9.10 37.05 -16.28
N LEU A 24 10.26 36.40 -16.39
CA LEU A 24 10.99 35.84 -15.24
C LEU A 24 12.15 36.70 -14.72
N LEU A 25 12.25 37.97 -15.15
CA LEU A 25 13.33 38.88 -14.72
C LEU A 25 12.90 39.95 -13.70
N ASP A 26 11.64 39.97 -13.23
CA ASP A 26 11.13 40.97 -12.26
C ASP A 26 10.47 40.39 -10.99
N LEU A 27 10.79 39.15 -10.59
CA LEU A 27 10.28 38.54 -9.34
C LEU A 27 11.12 38.97 -8.11
N SER A 28 11.14 40.27 -7.82
CA SER A 28 11.83 40.82 -6.63
C SER A 28 10.90 41.63 -5.72
N LEU A 29 9.67 41.16 -5.50
CA LEU A 29 8.78 41.67 -4.46
C LEU A 29 8.08 40.49 -3.76
N SER A 30 8.84 39.70 -2.99
CA SER A 30 8.24 38.91 -1.92
C SER A 30 7.71 39.90 -0.88
N VAL A 31 6.43 39.81 -0.53
CA VAL A 31 5.90 40.61 0.58
C VAL A 31 6.46 40.02 1.87
N PRO A 32 7.24 40.78 2.67
CA PRO A 32 7.73 40.29 3.94
C PRO A 32 6.53 40.04 4.86
N SER A 33 6.31 38.78 5.20
CA SER A 33 5.27 38.40 6.16
C SER A 33 5.94 37.87 7.43
N PRO A 34 5.46 38.24 8.62
CA PRO A 34 5.92 37.58 9.84
C PRO A 34 5.59 36.07 9.72
N PRO A 35 6.50 35.18 10.14
CA PRO A 35 6.23 33.75 10.12
C PRO A 35 4.98 33.45 10.97
N PRO A 36 4.03 32.63 10.48
CA PRO A 36 2.89 32.19 11.27
C PRO A 36 3.39 31.55 12.58
N ILE A 37 2.79 31.92 13.71
CA ILE A 37 3.20 31.39 15.02
C ILE A 37 3.12 29.85 14.99
N GLY A 38 4.24 29.18 15.29
CA GLY A 38 4.32 27.71 15.31
C GLY A 38 4.59 27.03 13.97
N SER A 39 4.72 27.76 12.86
CA SER A 39 5.02 27.17 11.54
C SER A 39 6.46 26.66 11.41
N PHE A 40 7.40 27.34 12.06
CA PHE A 40 8.83 27.01 12.04
C PHE A 40 9.32 26.66 13.44
N GLN A 41 10.05 25.55 13.55
CA GLN A 41 10.76 25.16 14.75
C GLN A 41 12.27 25.24 14.50
N THR A 42 12.97 26.03 15.32
CA THR A 42 14.42 26.21 15.22
C THR A 42 15.12 25.55 16.40
N LYS A 43 16.23 24.85 16.16
CA LYS A 43 17.05 24.19 17.17
C LYS A 43 18.54 24.38 16.86
N CYS A 44 19.37 24.26 17.89
CA CYS A 44 20.82 24.20 17.78
C CYS A 44 21.25 22.78 18.15
N LEU A 45 21.60 21.98 17.14
CA LEU A 45 21.96 20.59 17.33
C LEU A 45 23.40 20.41 16.89
N ASP A 46 24.29 20.11 17.83
CA ASP A 46 25.72 19.93 17.57
C ASP A 46 26.35 21.16 16.88
N ARG A 47 27.03 21.00 15.73
CA ARG A 47 27.60 22.09 14.91
C ARG A 47 26.63 22.64 13.86
N HIS A 48 25.31 22.50 14.06
CA HIS A 48 24.31 22.87 13.06
C HIS A 48 23.15 23.70 13.60
N PHE A 49 22.71 24.66 12.79
CA PHE A 49 21.36 25.20 12.86
C PHE A 49 20.40 24.17 12.28
N TRP A 50 19.26 23.97 12.95
CA TRP A 50 18.17 23.16 12.48
C TRP A 50 16.91 23.99 12.40
N LEU A 51 16.23 23.92 11.26
CA LEU A 51 14.96 24.55 11.01
C LEU A 51 14.02 23.49 10.44
N SER A 52 12.89 23.25 11.10
CA SER A 52 11.88 22.30 10.62
C SER A 52 10.52 22.94 10.48
N MET A 53 9.73 22.41 9.55
CA MET A 53 8.38 22.86 9.26
C MET A 53 7.50 21.67 8.92
N LYS A 54 6.33 21.61 9.55
CA LYS A 54 5.38 20.49 9.35
C LYS A 54 4.78 20.50 7.96
N SER A 55 4.55 19.31 7.41
CA SER A 55 3.94 19.11 6.07
C SER A 55 2.65 19.91 5.87
N SER A 56 1.83 20.04 6.91
CA SER A 56 0.57 20.80 6.92
C SER A 56 0.73 22.31 6.63
N HIS A 57 1.95 22.85 6.78
CA HIS A 57 2.27 24.26 6.55
C HIS A 57 3.11 24.48 5.29
N LEU A 58 3.47 23.41 4.56
CA LEU A 58 4.24 23.51 3.33
C LEU A 58 3.38 24.07 2.20
N GLY A 59 3.98 24.99 1.43
CA GLY A 59 3.42 25.41 0.15
C GLY A 59 3.70 24.37 -0.93
N GLN A 60 3.22 24.63 -2.15
CA GLN A 60 3.48 23.76 -3.30
C GLN A 60 4.97 23.71 -3.66
N MET A 61 5.68 24.81 -3.41
CA MET A 61 7.13 24.90 -3.52
C MET A 61 7.70 25.69 -2.34
N VAL A 62 8.82 25.22 -1.79
CA VAL A 62 9.59 25.92 -0.77
C VAL A 62 11.01 26.12 -1.28
N GLN A 63 11.50 27.35 -1.13
CA GLN A 63 12.82 27.77 -1.57
C GLN A 63 13.53 28.51 -0.43
N PHE A 64 14.83 28.31 -0.31
CA PHE A 64 15.66 29.01 0.67
C PHE A 64 16.50 30.04 -0.05
N ASN A 65 16.43 31.29 0.41
CA ASN A 65 17.26 32.37 -0.12
C ASN A 65 18.14 32.94 0.98
N PHE A 66 19.33 33.40 0.61
CA PHE A 66 20.23 34.14 1.49
C PHE A 66 20.40 35.56 0.96
N GLU A 67 20.68 36.48 1.86
CA GLU A 67 20.90 37.88 1.54
C GLU A 67 22.34 38.25 1.89
N ASP A 68 23.07 38.72 0.88
CA ASP A 68 24.42 39.25 1.04
C ASP A 68 24.52 40.66 0.43
N GLN A 69 25.75 41.18 0.34
CA GLN A 69 26.01 42.53 -0.18
C GLN A 69 25.64 42.71 -1.68
N TYR A 70 25.44 41.62 -2.41
CA TYR A 70 25.09 41.58 -3.83
C TYR A 70 23.60 41.32 -4.07
N GLY A 71 22.83 41.03 -3.03
CA GLY A 71 21.37 40.91 -3.08
C GLY A 71 20.85 39.62 -2.46
N VAL A 72 19.64 39.23 -2.88
CA VAL A 72 18.99 37.99 -2.44
C VAL A 72 19.24 36.90 -3.47
N HIS A 73 19.84 35.80 -3.03
CA HIS A 73 20.24 34.68 -3.87
C HIS A 73 19.48 33.42 -3.47
N SER A 74 19.04 32.65 -4.48
CA SER A 74 18.42 31.35 -4.25
C SER A 74 19.47 30.29 -3.96
N LEU A 75 19.20 29.42 -2.99
CA LEU A 75 20.04 28.28 -2.70
C LEU A 75 19.72 27.12 -3.64
N SER A 76 20.61 26.83 -4.60
CA SER A 76 20.51 25.60 -5.41
C SER A 76 21.02 24.36 -4.63
N PRO A 77 20.67 23.13 -5.04
CA PRO A 77 21.17 21.91 -4.38
C PRO A 77 22.69 21.78 -4.37
N LEU A 78 23.37 22.21 -5.45
CA LEU A 78 24.84 22.18 -5.53
C LEU A 78 25.46 23.22 -4.60
N GLU A 79 24.93 24.44 -4.60
CA GLU A 79 25.38 25.49 -3.67
C GLU A 79 25.11 25.08 -2.22
N ALA A 80 24.00 24.40 -1.94
CA ALA A 80 23.71 23.87 -0.62
C ALA A 80 24.84 22.97 -0.12
N ALA A 81 25.24 21.97 -0.91
CA ALA A 81 26.34 21.08 -0.55
C ALA A 81 27.68 21.82 -0.41
N LEU A 82 28.01 22.74 -1.33
CA LEU A 82 29.26 23.51 -1.28
C LEU A 82 29.31 24.47 -0.09
N CYS A 83 28.17 25.04 0.29
CA CYS A 83 28.06 26.00 1.37
C CYS A 83 27.67 25.41 2.72
N GLY A 84 27.52 24.09 2.85
CA GLY A 84 27.30 23.43 4.15
C GLY A 84 25.86 23.51 4.62
N TYR A 85 24.93 23.42 3.67
CA TYR A 85 23.49 23.38 3.87
C TYR A 85 22.93 22.06 3.39
N THR A 86 21.94 21.55 4.12
CA THR A 86 21.16 20.37 3.74
C THR A 86 19.69 20.70 3.82
N VAL A 87 18.95 20.30 2.79
CA VAL A 87 17.49 20.42 2.74
C VAL A 87 16.92 19.05 2.43
N LEU A 88 16.04 18.55 3.30
CA LEU A 88 15.42 17.24 3.16
C LEU A 88 13.94 17.29 3.54
N ILE A 89 13.17 16.38 2.95
CA ILE A 89 11.78 16.12 3.30
C ILE A 89 11.75 14.77 3.99
N THR A 90 11.25 14.72 5.22
CA THR A 90 11.13 13.46 5.97
C THR A 90 10.05 12.57 5.38
N ASP A 91 10.00 11.29 5.76
CA ASP A 91 8.93 10.39 5.32
C ASP A 91 7.54 10.83 5.83
N ALA A 92 7.47 11.63 6.90
CA ALA A 92 6.23 12.29 7.35
C ALA A 92 5.81 13.50 6.47
N GLY A 93 6.63 13.85 5.48
CA GLY A 93 6.46 15.02 4.61
C GLY A 93 6.93 16.33 5.23
N ASP A 94 7.60 16.30 6.38
CA ASP A 94 8.07 17.51 7.06
C ASP A 94 9.36 18.02 6.39
N LEU A 95 9.48 19.33 6.21
CA LEU A 95 10.71 19.94 5.70
C LEU A 95 11.72 20.12 6.84
N VAL A 96 12.98 19.76 6.59
CA VAL A 96 14.10 19.97 7.49
C VAL A 96 15.23 20.66 6.72
N PHE A 97 15.67 21.79 7.24
CA PHE A 97 16.84 22.54 6.79
C PHE A 97 17.92 22.49 7.88
N ARG A 98 19.13 22.14 7.49
CA ARG A 98 20.32 22.12 8.36
C ARG A 98 21.40 23.01 7.78
N ALA A 99 22.08 23.76 8.62
CA ALA A 99 23.22 24.58 8.23
C ALA A 99 24.38 24.38 9.19
N SER A 100 25.56 24.03 8.67
CA SER A 100 26.81 23.99 9.45
C SER A 100 27.12 25.37 10.02
N PHE A 101 27.71 25.41 11.22
CA PHE A 101 28.30 26.64 11.77
C PHE A 101 29.44 27.20 10.90
N LEU A 102 30.01 26.37 10.02
CA LEU A 102 31.03 26.75 9.04
C LEU A 102 30.43 27.03 7.64
N ALA A 103 29.12 27.22 7.54
CA ALA A 103 28.45 27.50 6.27
C ALA A 103 28.75 28.91 5.73
N CYS A 104 28.60 29.12 4.42
CA CYS A 104 29.05 30.34 3.70
C CYS A 104 28.51 31.65 4.30
N HIS A 105 27.24 31.68 4.70
CA HIS A 105 26.56 32.89 5.18
C HIS A 105 26.40 32.93 6.70
N VAL A 106 27.13 32.09 7.43
CA VAL A 106 27.14 32.11 8.89
C VAL A 106 28.20 33.10 9.37
N ASN A 107 27.78 34.02 10.23
CA ASN A 107 28.69 34.97 10.87
C ASN A 107 28.94 34.58 12.32
N SER A 108 30.18 34.74 12.79
CA SER A 108 30.55 34.56 14.19
C SER A 108 31.30 35.78 14.72
N GLN A 109 30.81 36.34 15.84
CA GLN A 109 31.38 37.56 16.42
C GLN A 109 32.57 37.28 17.36
N MET A 110 32.60 36.12 18.01
CA MET A 110 33.67 35.72 18.96
C MET A 110 34.01 34.22 18.94
N GLY A 111 33.53 33.46 17.94
CA GLY A 111 33.68 32.00 17.87
C GLY A 111 32.77 31.22 18.83
N SER A 112 32.08 31.91 19.76
CA SER A 112 31.09 31.36 20.69
C SER A 112 29.65 31.44 20.17
N ASP A 113 29.34 32.43 19.34
CA ASP A 113 27.99 32.71 18.86
C ASP A 113 27.98 32.71 17.34
N TYR A 114 27.00 32.01 16.77
CA TYR A 114 26.80 31.86 15.35
C TYR A 114 25.43 32.41 14.96
N TYR A 115 25.41 33.18 13.89
CA TYR A 115 24.20 33.81 13.35
C TYR A 115 24.04 33.49 11.88
N LEU A 116 22.83 33.09 11.49
CA LEU A 116 22.45 32.85 10.10
C LEU A 116 21.19 33.64 9.77
N ARG A 117 21.23 34.44 8.70
CA ARG A 117 20.05 35.11 8.15
C ARG A 117 19.65 34.41 6.85
N LEU A 118 18.39 34.03 6.75
CA LEU A 118 17.85 33.34 5.58
C LEU A 118 16.38 33.71 5.37
N TRP A 119 15.92 33.58 4.14
CA TRP A 119 14.54 33.79 3.74
C TRP A 119 13.95 32.44 3.33
N VAL A 120 12.85 32.05 3.94
CA VAL A 120 12.06 30.89 3.49
C VAL A 120 10.95 31.41 2.59
N VAL A 121 10.99 31.06 1.33
CA VAL A 121 10.04 31.51 0.31
C VAL A 121 9.08 30.38 -0.04
N HIS A 122 7.79 30.65 0.10
CA HIS A 122 6.71 29.73 -0.21
C HIS A 122 5.94 30.19 -1.43
N VAL A 123 5.64 29.25 -2.33
CA VAL A 123 4.68 29.46 -3.43
C VAL A 123 3.41 28.69 -3.11
N LYS A 124 2.29 29.41 -2.99
CA LYS A 124 0.94 28.81 -2.85
C LYS A 124 0.32 28.54 -4.23
N GLU A 125 -0.72 27.70 -4.26
CA GLU A 125 -1.45 27.32 -5.48
C GLU A 125 -1.95 28.53 -6.30
N ASP A 126 -2.26 29.65 -5.66
CA ASP A 126 -2.66 30.91 -6.35
C ASP A 126 -1.48 31.70 -6.94
N ALA A 127 -0.29 31.09 -7.09
CA ALA A 127 0.98 31.73 -7.47
C ALA A 127 1.44 32.89 -6.56
N LYS A 128 0.82 33.05 -5.38
CA LYS A 128 1.23 34.04 -4.38
C LYS A 128 2.52 33.60 -3.70
N VAL A 129 3.57 34.40 -3.87
CA VAL A 129 4.88 34.20 -3.25
C VAL A 129 4.92 34.90 -1.88
N MET A 130 5.16 34.14 -0.82
CA MET A 130 5.34 34.68 0.54
C MET A 130 6.77 34.41 1.00
N GLY A 131 7.44 35.44 1.52
CA GLY A 131 8.79 35.32 2.07
C GLY A 131 8.80 35.52 3.59
N PHE A 132 9.42 34.59 4.30
CA PHE A 132 9.59 34.64 5.75
C PHE A 132 11.07 34.88 6.07
N PRO A 133 11.47 36.10 6.48
CA PRO A 133 12.83 36.35 6.94
C PRO A 133 13.03 35.72 8.31
N LEU A 134 14.06 34.88 8.43
CA LEU A 134 14.44 34.21 9.67
C LEU A 134 15.88 34.59 10.03
N GLN A 135 16.09 34.90 11.31
CA GLN A 135 17.41 35.08 11.91
C GLN A 135 17.62 34.00 12.96
N LEU A 136 18.47 33.04 12.63
CA LEU A 136 18.84 31.95 13.53
C LEU A 136 20.06 32.34 14.36
N HIS A 137 20.05 31.96 15.63
CA HIS A 137 21.16 32.15 16.56
C HIS A 137 21.43 30.84 17.31
N CYS A 138 22.69 30.43 17.33
CA CYS A 138 23.14 29.28 18.09
C CYS A 138 24.42 29.59 18.88
N PRO A 139 24.41 29.40 20.21
CA PRO A 139 25.63 29.41 21.00
C PRO A 139 26.37 28.07 20.87
N LEU A 140 27.69 28.12 20.91
CA LEU A 140 28.56 26.96 20.94
C LEU A 140 28.43 26.26 22.31
N GLN A 141 27.90 25.04 22.32
CA GLN A 141 27.69 24.28 23.56
C GLN A 141 28.97 23.62 24.08
N GLU A 142 29.79 23.10 23.16
CA GLU A 142 31.05 22.41 23.47
C GLU A 142 32.16 22.99 22.61
N ALA A 143 33.36 23.10 23.18
CA ALA A 143 34.53 23.56 22.46
C ALA A 143 34.80 22.68 21.22
N TRP A 144 35.33 23.30 20.18
CA TRP A 144 35.76 22.58 18.98
C TRP A 144 36.91 21.62 19.30
N SER A 145 36.89 20.43 18.69
CA SER A 145 38.05 19.54 18.72
C SER A 145 39.08 19.91 17.66
N SER A 146 40.30 19.37 17.79
CA SER A 146 41.43 19.68 16.90
C SER A 146 41.09 19.39 15.44
N ARG A 147 40.36 18.30 15.18
CA ARG A 147 39.89 17.87 13.86
C ARG A 147 38.45 17.39 13.95
N GLU A 148 37.56 18.01 13.21
CA GLU A 148 36.15 17.59 13.13
C GLU A 148 35.80 17.22 11.69
N ILE A 149 35.17 16.06 11.53
CA ILE A 149 34.69 15.55 10.24
C ILE A 149 33.17 15.45 10.31
N VAL A 150 32.50 15.94 9.28
CA VAL A 150 31.05 15.91 9.13
C VAL A 150 30.70 15.23 7.82
N CYS A 151 29.95 14.15 7.93
CA CYS A 151 29.28 13.45 6.86
C CYS A 151 27.80 13.83 6.93
N GLU A 152 27.37 14.76 6.09
CA GLU A 152 25.95 15.06 5.91
C GLU A 152 25.35 14.25 4.76
N GLU A 153 24.05 14.34 4.50
CA GLU A 153 23.34 13.71 3.38
C GLU A 153 23.94 14.05 2.02
N ASN A 154 24.31 15.32 1.81
CA ASN A 154 24.70 15.85 0.50
C ASN A 154 26.15 16.34 0.42
N TYR A 155 26.88 16.45 1.53
CA TYR A 155 28.29 16.85 1.52
C TYR A 155 29.15 16.15 2.59
N MET A 156 30.46 16.19 2.34
CA MET A 156 31.51 15.80 3.26
C MET A 156 32.33 17.04 3.64
N GLU A 157 32.68 17.18 4.92
CA GLU A 157 33.45 18.31 5.43
C GLU A 157 34.49 17.84 6.43
N VAL A 158 35.69 18.39 6.34
CA VAL A 158 36.71 18.31 7.39
C VAL A 158 37.08 19.72 7.83
N SER A 159 37.14 19.94 9.13
CA SER A 159 37.61 21.18 9.73
C SER A 159 38.72 20.94 10.73
N ILE A 160 39.71 21.83 10.73
CA ILE A 160 40.93 21.70 11.53
C ILE A 160 41.17 23.02 12.26
N GLN A 161 41.50 22.92 13.54
CA GLN A 161 41.86 24.07 14.35
C GLN A 161 43.22 24.63 13.91
N LEU A 162 43.33 25.94 13.70
CA LEU A 162 44.59 26.54 13.23
C LEU A 162 45.65 26.61 14.35
N SER A 163 45.24 26.73 15.62
CA SER A 163 46.17 26.91 16.75
C SER A 163 47.04 25.69 17.07
N ILE A 164 46.69 24.51 16.57
CA ILE A 164 47.51 23.30 16.74
C ILE A 164 48.60 23.19 15.67
N LEU A 165 48.48 23.96 14.58
CA LEU A 165 49.47 23.97 13.52
C LEU A 165 50.68 24.80 13.97
N PRO A 166 51.93 24.39 13.66
CA PRO A 166 53.15 25.12 13.98
C PRO A 166 53.33 26.35 13.04
N LEU A 167 52.31 27.20 12.96
CA LEU A 167 52.34 28.48 12.27
C LEU A 167 53.05 29.47 13.20
N SER A 168 54.24 29.95 12.82
CA SER A 168 55.18 30.68 13.69
C SER A 168 54.53 31.82 14.50
N PRO A 169 54.69 31.87 15.84
CA PRO A 169 54.13 32.95 16.68
C PRO A 169 54.91 34.28 16.63
N GLN A 170 56.04 34.35 15.91
CA GLN A 170 57.00 35.45 16.13
C GLN A 170 56.71 36.78 15.43
N ASN A 171 55.67 36.87 14.59
CA ASN A 171 55.24 38.16 14.07
C ASN A 171 53.71 38.22 13.96
N LYS A 172 53.08 39.11 14.74
CA LYS A 172 51.65 39.47 14.69
C LYS A 172 51.20 40.07 13.33
N LYS A 173 51.92 39.82 12.23
CA LYS A 173 51.70 40.39 10.90
C LYS A 173 51.45 39.38 9.78
N ASN A 174 51.68 38.08 10.00
CA ASN A 174 51.46 37.06 8.97
C ASN A 174 50.13 36.34 9.23
N GLU A 175 49.01 37.04 9.00
CA GLU A 175 47.76 36.34 8.69
C GLU A 175 48.00 35.46 7.46
N VAL A 176 47.73 34.16 7.59
CA VAL A 176 47.90 33.23 6.49
C VAL A 176 46.91 33.61 5.39
N LYS A 177 47.41 34.06 4.24
CA LYS A 177 46.55 34.49 3.14
C LYS A 177 46.12 33.28 2.32
N SER A 178 44.93 33.36 1.74
CA SER A 178 44.42 32.37 0.78
C SER A 178 45.39 32.11 -0.38
N ALA A 179 46.18 33.11 -0.80
CA ALA A 179 47.20 32.96 -1.84
C ALA A 179 48.38 32.07 -1.46
N ASP A 180 48.59 31.82 -0.17
CA ASP A 180 49.67 30.98 0.36
C ASP A 180 49.24 29.51 0.55
N MET A 181 48.05 29.15 0.05
CA MET A 181 47.47 27.82 0.20
C MET A 181 47.29 27.11 -1.13
N ALA A 182 47.55 25.80 -1.11
CA ALA A 182 47.21 24.88 -2.19
C ALA A 182 46.69 23.56 -1.60
N ILE A 183 45.99 22.77 -2.40
CA ILE A 183 45.47 21.46 -1.98
C ILE A 183 46.14 20.40 -2.82
N MET A 184 46.74 19.43 -2.16
CA MET A 184 47.33 18.26 -2.78
C MET A 184 46.38 17.08 -2.61
N PHE A 185 45.81 16.60 -3.72
CA PHE A 185 45.00 15.39 -3.75
C PHE A 185 45.88 14.17 -4.03
N HIS A 186 45.73 13.16 -3.18
CA HIS A 186 46.49 11.91 -3.25
C HIS A 186 45.68 10.87 -4.03
N ASN A 187 46.25 10.37 -5.12
CA ASN A 187 45.56 9.37 -5.95
C ASN A 187 45.68 7.97 -5.32
N ALA A 188 44.56 7.24 -5.19
CA ALA A 188 44.56 5.87 -4.68
C ALA A 188 44.99 4.82 -5.73
N ASN A 189 44.84 5.12 -7.02
CA ASN A 189 44.99 4.15 -8.12
C ASN A 189 46.20 4.38 -9.04
N ARG A 190 47.08 5.33 -8.71
CA ARG A 190 48.32 5.57 -9.46
C ARG A 190 49.49 5.58 -8.49
N THR A 191 50.63 5.04 -8.91
CA THR A 191 51.86 5.05 -8.10
C THR A 191 52.15 6.47 -7.60
N ALA A 192 52.72 6.60 -6.40
CA ALA A 192 52.86 7.81 -5.58
C ALA A 192 53.53 9.06 -6.23
N LYS A 193 53.79 9.04 -7.55
CA LYS A 193 54.39 10.11 -8.35
C LYS A 193 53.39 11.07 -9.02
N GLU A 194 52.07 10.89 -8.86
CA GLU A 194 51.04 11.73 -9.51
C GLU A 194 50.03 12.33 -8.52
N ALA A 195 50.49 12.97 -7.44
CA ALA A 195 49.62 13.83 -6.63
C ALA A 195 49.23 15.08 -7.43
N VAL A 196 47.95 15.48 -7.37
CA VAL A 196 47.45 16.67 -8.07
C VAL A 196 47.44 17.84 -7.09
N VAL A 197 48.27 18.84 -7.35
CA VAL A 197 48.30 20.07 -6.54
C VAL A 197 47.50 21.14 -7.26
N LEU A 198 46.47 21.66 -6.60
CA LEU A 198 45.57 22.68 -7.12
C LEU A 198 45.64 23.93 -6.26
N SER A 199 45.58 25.11 -6.88
CA SER A 199 45.24 26.34 -6.19
C SER A 199 43.80 26.28 -5.66
N LEU A 200 43.46 27.13 -4.69
CA LEU A 200 42.10 27.18 -4.15
C LEU A 200 41.04 27.50 -5.22
N ARG A 201 41.39 28.30 -6.24
CA ARG A 201 40.49 28.62 -7.36
C ARG A 201 40.24 27.41 -8.25
N GLU A 202 41.29 26.64 -8.56
CA GLU A 202 41.15 25.42 -9.36
C GLU A 202 40.37 24.34 -8.60
N ALA A 203 40.61 24.20 -7.28
CA ALA A 203 39.84 23.30 -6.43
C ALA A 203 38.36 23.69 -6.38
N ALA A 204 38.05 24.99 -6.24
CA ALA A 204 36.68 25.50 -6.29
C ALA A 204 35.98 25.22 -7.63
N ALA A 205 36.72 25.31 -8.75
CA ALA A 205 36.20 24.94 -10.07
C ALA A 205 35.86 23.44 -10.20
N LEU A 206 36.41 22.60 -9.32
CA LEU A 206 36.11 21.17 -9.20
C LEU A 206 35.14 20.86 -8.06
N SER A 207 34.39 21.86 -7.57
CA SER A 207 33.41 21.70 -6.48
C SER A 207 34.02 21.33 -5.12
N TYR A 208 35.27 21.71 -4.87
CA TYR A 208 35.87 21.69 -3.53
C TYR A 208 35.83 23.10 -2.95
N TYR A 209 35.02 23.30 -1.92
CA TYR A 209 34.91 24.57 -1.23
C TYR A 209 35.88 24.61 -0.04
N ILE A 210 36.58 25.72 0.10
CA ILE A 210 37.57 25.92 1.15
C ILE A 210 37.23 27.19 1.88
N SER A 211 37.16 27.10 3.20
CA SER A 211 36.91 28.25 4.06
C SER A 211 37.99 28.36 5.12
N LEU A 212 38.57 29.55 5.20
CA LEU A 212 39.49 29.94 6.27
C LEU A 212 38.76 30.95 7.16
N GLN A 213 38.22 30.46 8.27
CA GLN A 213 37.69 31.31 9.33
C GLN A 213 38.81 31.64 10.34
N THR A 214 38.60 32.62 11.21
CA THR A 214 39.62 33.16 12.12
C THR A 214 40.34 32.13 13.00
N SER A 215 39.69 31.00 13.32
CA SER A 215 40.26 29.96 14.19
C SER A 215 40.33 28.56 13.56
N ARG A 216 39.70 28.36 12.40
CA ARG A 216 39.57 27.04 11.76
C ARG A 216 39.68 27.13 10.24
N PHE A 217 40.33 26.13 9.68
CA PHE A 217 40.33 25.83 8.25
C PHE A 217 39.33 24.71 7.97
N SER A 218 38.62 24.76 6.85
CA SER A 218 37.73 23.68 6.41
C SER A 218 37.82 23.41 4.91
N LEU A 219 37.71 22.14 4.55
CA LEU A 219 37.55 21.62 3.19
C LEU A 219 36.21 20.91 3.10
N ARG A 220 35.39 21.27 2.12
CA ARG A 220 34.07 20.70 1.88
C ARG A 220 33.91 20.32 0.42
N CYS A 221 33.20 19.22 0.17
CA CYS A 221 32.84 18.79 -1.17
C CYS A 221 31.52 18.00 -1.15
N PRO A 222 30.73 18.03 -2.23
CA PRO A 222 29.60 17.12 -2.39
C PRO A 222 30.08 15.67 -2.54
N TYR A 223 29.20 14.71 -2.28
CA TYR A 223 29.46 13.31 -2.68
C TYR A 223 29.60 13.18 -4.20
N SER A 224 30.26 12.12 -4.64
CA SER A 224 30.61 11.87 -6.05
C SER A 224 31.43 13.00 -6.69
N SER A 225 32.25 13.69 -5.90
CA SER A 225 33.18 14.71 -6.42
C SER A 225 34.29 14.10 -7.28
N LEU A 226 34.84 14.86 -8.24
CA LEU A 226 35.77 14.33 -9.26
C LEU A 226 37.03 13.64 -8.70
N LEU A 227 37.54 14.10 -7.55
CA LEU A 227 38.75 13.58 -6.91
C LEU A 227 38.44 12.72 -5.68
N SER A 228 37.17 12.31 -5.50
CA SER A 228 36.82 11.30 -4.50
C SER A 228 36.96 9.88 -5.05
N VAL A 229 37.08 8.91 -4.14
CA VAL A 229 37.23 7.50 -4.47
C VAL A 229 36.31 6.68 -3.59
N PHE A 230 35.63 5.70 -4.19
CA PHE A 230 34.84 4.72 -3.47
C PHE A 230 35.72 3.56 -3.03
N VAL A 231 35.70 3.25 -1.74
CA VAL A 231 36.50 2.18 -1.14
C VAL A 231 35.60 1.34 -0.24
N LYS A 232 35.84 0.03 -0.25
CA LYS A 232 35.18 -0.90 0.65
C LYS A 232 36.15 -1.28 1.76
N GLU A 233 35.88 -0.84 2.98
CA GLU A 233 36.73 -1.05 4.15
C GLU A 233 35.98 -1.93 5.16
N ASN A 234 36.54 -3.09 5.52
CA ASN A 234 35.91 -4.08 6.42
C ASN A 234 34.46 -4.47 6.04
N GLY A 235 34.14 -4.45 4.74
CA GLY A 235 32.83 -4.78 4.20
C GLY A 235 31.86 -3.59 4.09
N VAL A 236 32.25 -2.40 4.54
CA VAL A 236 31.44 -1.17 4.49
C VAL A 236 31.91 -0.27 3.35
N ASP A 237 30.97 0.14 2.51
CA ASP A 237 31.23 1.04 1.38
C ASP A 237 31.34 2.50 1.86
N MET A 238 32.41 3.18 1.43
CA MET A 238 32.74 4.54 1.80
C MET A 238 33.16 5.37 0.59
N GLU A 239 32.92 6.67 0.66
CA GLU A 239 33.55 7.66 -0.21
C GLU A 239 34.63 8.41 0.55
N ILE A 240 35.78 8.59 -0.11
CA ILE A 240 36.98 9.15 0.50
C ILE A 240 37.56 10.22 -0.42
N VAL A 241 37.93 11.35 0.15
CA VAL A 241 38.83 12.33 -0.48
C VAL A 241 40.13 12.32 0.32
N ARG A 242 41.21 11.84 -0.31
CA ARG A 242 42.54 11.86 0.28
C ARG A 242 43.23 13.15 -0.11
N ALA A 243 43.39 14.07 0.82
CA ALA A 243 43.93 15.39 0.54
C ALA A 243 44.82 15.91 1.65
N SER A 244 45.76 16.78 1.28
CA SER A 244 46.52 17.58 2.22
C SER A 244 46.53 19.04 1.80
N THR A 245 46.16 19.93 2.71
CA THR A 245 46.31 21.37 2.49
C THR A 245 47.76 21.76 2.76
N LEU A 246 48.37 22.38 1.76
CA LEU A 246 49.71 22.92 1.79
C LEU A 246 49.65 24.39 2.21
N PHE A 247 50.30 24.71 3.31
CA PHE A 247 50.51 26.08 3.77
C PHE A 247 51.94 26.50 3.44
N ARG A 248 52.08 27.51 2.60
CA ARG A 248 53.38 28.11 2.30
C ARG A 248 53.78 29.06 3.43
N LEU A 249 54.80 28.67 4.16
CA LEU A 249 55.53 29.50 5.13
C LEU A 249 56.84 29.92 4.46
N GLU A 250 57.36 31.10 4.80
CA GLU A 250 58.52 31.76 4.17
C GLU A 250 59.46 30.81 3.39
N ASP A 251 60.17 29.90 4.08
CA ASP A 251 61.07 28.89 3.48
C ASP A 251 60.61 27.43 3.67
N LYS A 252 59.37 27.18 4.11
CA LYS A 252 58.87 25.83 4.43
C LYS A 252 57.44 25.63 3.97
N VAL A 253 57.10 24.43 3.50
CA VAL A 253 55.72 24.05 3.24
C VAL A 253 55.24 23.14 4.36
N LEU A 254 54.18 23.55 5.05
CA LEU A 254 53.49 22.70 6.02
C LEU A 254 52.35 21.98 5.30
N ALA A 255 52.43 20.65 5.19
CA ALA A 255 51.34 19.82 4.69
C ALA A 255 50.48 19.35 5.85
N VAL A 256 49.20 19.72 5.83
CA VAL A 256 48.21 19.34 6.84
C VAL A 256 47.24 18.36 6.20
N ASP A 257 47.07 17.19 6.82
CA ASP A 257 46.13 16.18 6.35
C ASP A 257 44.69 16.67 6.50
N THR A 258 44.00 16.79 5.37
CA THR A 258 42.61 17.24 5.24
C THR A 258 41.80 16.18 4.53
N SER A 259 42.13 14.90 4.78
CA SER A 259 41.37 13.79 4.25
C SER A 259 40.02 13.67 4.95
N VAL A 260 38.99 13.34 4.18
CA VAL A 260 37.64 13.07 4.67
C VAL A 260 37.15 11.75 4.10
N ALA A 261 36.41 10.99 4.92
CA ALA A 261 35.81 9.72 4.54
C ALA A 261 34.44 9.59 5.19
N CYS A 262 33.46 9.17 4.41
CA CYS A 262 32.08 9.08 4.83
C CYS A 262 31.46 7.76 4.35
N VAL A 263 30.70 7.15 5.24
CA VAL A 263 30.04 5.87 5.00
C VAL A 263 28.82 6.06 4.11
N LEU A 264 28.60 5.11 3.18
CA LEU A 264 27.55 5.14 2.17
C LEU A 264 26.54 3.98 2.28
N ASN A 265 26.80 2.95 3.09
CA ASN A 265 25.87 1.83 3.15
C ASN A 265 24.52 2.25 3.73
N GLU A 266 23.47 1.79 3.05
CA GLU A 266 22.09 1.92 3.52
C GLU A 266 21.86 1.01 4.73
N ALA A 267 20.74 1.26 5.42
CA ALA A 267 20.29 0.38 6.47
C ALA A 267 19.58 -0.85 5.88
N THR A 268 19.71 -1.97 6.57
CA THR A 268 19.07 -3.25 6.20
C THR A 268 17.93 -3.54 7.15
N ALA A 269 17.01 -4.41 6.74
CA ALA A 269 15.92 -4.88 7.59
C ALA A 269 16.26 -6.27 8.15
N ASP A 270 16.05 -6.47 9.45
CA ASP A 270 15.97 -7.78 10.10
C ASP A 270 14.59 -7.91 10.75
N GLY A 271 13.68 -8.59 10.07
CA GLY A 271 12.26 -8.59 10.44
C GLY A 271 11.69 -7.17 10.40
N SER A 272 11.28 -6.66 11.56
CA SER A 272 10.77 -5.29 11.73
C SER A 272 11.83 -4.28 12.17
N ASP A 273 13.04 -4.73 12.49
CA ASP A 273 14.11 -3.88 13.00
C ASP A 273 14.98 -3.32 11.85
N LEU A 274 15.47 -2.10 12.03
CA LEU A 274 16.44 -1.46 11.15
C LEU A 274 17.86 -1.74 11.68
N LEU A 275 18.74 -2.23 10.83
CA LEU A 275 20.15 -2.46 11.12
C LEU A 275 21.06 -1.58 10.26
N TRP A 276 21.99 -0.90 10.90
CA TRP A 276 23.01 -0.11 10.23
C TRP A 276 24.38 -0.39 10.81
N THR A 277 25.31 -0.80 9.96
CA THR A 277 26.67 -1.14 10.35
C THR A 277 27.61 -0.05 9.88
N VAL A 278 28.46 0.43 10.79
CA VAL A 278 29.51 1.41 10.49
C VAL A 278 30.83 0.98 11.10
N PRO A 279 31.97 1.33 10.49
CA PRO A 279 33.26 1.01 11.07
C PRO A 279 33.50 1.81 12.35
N TYR A 280 34.00 1.11 13.36
CA TYR A 280 34.27 1.65 14.69
C TYR A 280 35.44 2.63 14.66
N PHE A 281 36.41 2.36 13.78
CA PHE A 281 37.43 3.30 13.33
C PHE A 281 37.27 3.46 11.83
N ILE A 282 37.71 4.59 11.27
CA ILE A 282 37.75 4.80 9.82
C ILE A 282 39.23 4.72 9.41
N PRO A 283 39.76 3.53 9.09
CA PRO A 283 41.19 3.32 8.85
C PRO A 283 41.83 4.32 7.87
N PRO A 284 41.15 4.73 6.76
CA PRO A 284 41.70 5.74 5.85
C PRO A 284 42.00 7.11 6.49
N LEU A 285 41.43 7.38 7.67
CA LEU A 285 41.53 8.65 8.39
C LEU A 285 42.41 8.60 9.62
N VAL A 286 42.81 7.40 10.05
CA VAL A 286 43.57 7.13 11.27
C VAL A 286 45.00 6.77 10.89
N HIS A 287 45.97 7.35 11.59
CA HIS A 287 47.37 7.14 11.28
C HIS A 287 48.20 6.77 12.51
N GLY A 288 48.84 5.61 12.43
CA GLY A 288 49.66 5.08 13.52
C GLY A 288 48.80 4.50 14.65
N GLU A 289 49.33 4.53 15.87
CA GLU A 289 48.58 4.12 17.05
C GLU A 289 47.48 5.14 17.37
N SER A 290 46.28 4.63 17.64
CA SER A 290 45.12 5.43 17.99
C SER A 290 44.45 4.91 19.25
N ARG A 291 43.86 5.82 20.02
CA ARG A 291 43.06 5.52 21.21
C ARG A 291 41.62 5.95 20.99
N ASP A 292 40.70 5.00 21.16
CA ASP A 292 39.27 5.30 21.12
C ASP A 292 38.82 6.15 22.34
N ARG A 293 37.90 7.07 22.08
CA ARG A 293 37.22 7.90 23.08
C ARG A 293 35.71 7.65 23.13
N GLY A 294 35.21 6.69 22.36
CA GLY A 294 33.85 6.18 22.44
C GLY A 294 32.93 6.65 21.31
N VAL A 295 31.71 6.16 21.37
CA VAL A 295 30.65 6.39 20.39
C VAL A 295 29.46 7.03 21.08
N SER A 296 28.82 7.99 20.43
CA SER A 296 27.57 8.58 20.88
C SER A 296 26.55 8.57 19.75
N VAL A 297 25.30 8.28 20.10
CA VAL A 297 24.19 8.24 19.16
C VAL A 297 23.06 9.08 19.72
N ARG A 298 22.47 9.91 18.87
CA ARG A 298 21.37 10.81 19.22
C ARG A 298 20.26 10.73 18.18
N VAL A 299 19.03 10.79 18.68
CA VAL A 299 17.81 10.91 17.85
C VAL A 299 16.95 12.00 18.45
N ASN A 300 16.41 12.91 17.63
CA ASN A 300 15.59 14.03 18.08
C ASN A 300 16.21 14.89 19.22
N ASN A 301 17.54 15.05 19.22
CA ASN A 301 18.33 15.75 20.26
C ASN A 301 18.39 15.06 21.63
N GLN A 302 18.03 13.78 21.73
CA GLN A 302 18.19 13.02 22.96
C GLN A 302 19.29 11.99 22.79
N ALA A 303 20.22 11.97 23.75
CA ALA A 303 21.16 10.87 23.89
C ALA A 303 20.38 9.60 24.21
N LEU A 304 20.67 8.54 23.47
CA LEU A 304 19.95 7.28 23.63
C LEU A 304 20.30 6.65 24.99
N ARG A 305 19.27 6.16 25.68
CA ARG A 305 19.38 5.31 26.86
C ARG A 305 18.94 3.89 26.51
N ASP A 306 19.36 2.89 27.28
CA ASP A 306 19.08 1.47 27.00
C ASP A 306 17.59 1.15 26.76
N GLU A 307 16.66 1.93 27.32
CA GLU A 307 15.20 1.74 27.14
C GLU A 307 14.61 2.42 25.90
N SER A 308 15.43 3.01 25.02
CA SER A 308 14.93 3.81 23.88
C SER A 308 14.56 3.00 22.64
N GLY A 309 14.75 1.66 22.67
CA GLY A 309 14.58 0.77 21.51
C GLY A 309 15.78 0.74 20.55
N TYR A 310 16.94 1.23 21.00
CA TYR A 310 18.19 1.25 20.24
C TYR A 310 19.23 0.38 20.92
N ARG A 311 19.95 -0.43 20.14
CA ARG A 311 21.05 -1.26 20.65
C ARG A 311 22.27 -1.08 19.76
N ILE A 312 23.42 -0.83 20.38
CA ILE A 312 24.70 -0.74 19.69
C ILE A 312 25.53 -1.93 20.12
N SER A 313 25.91 -2.77 19.17
CA SER A 313 26.86 -3.86 19.41
C SER A 313 28.17 -3.58 18.69
N LEU A 314 29.29 -3.86 19.36
CA LEU A 314 30.62 -3.72 18.78
C LEU A 314 31.11 -5.11 18.38
N GLN A 315 31.36 -5.32 17.09
CA GLN A 315 31.83 -6.59 16.53
C GLN A 315 32.96 -6.35 15.53
N GLU A 316 34.11 -6.98 15.74
CA GLU A 316 35.22 -7.03 14.75
C GLU A 316 35.62 -5.65 14.17
N GLY A 317 35.66 -4.59 15.00
CA GLY A 317 36.00 -3.24 14.53
C GLY A 317 34.87 -2.52 13.78
N ARG A 318 33.64 -3.00 13.89
CA ARG A 318 32.40 -2.35 13.43
C ARG A 318 31.47 -2.10 14.61
N ALA A 319 30.71 -1.02 14.53
CA ALA A 319 29.53 -0.77 15.36
C ALA A 319 28.29 -1.13 14.54
N GLU A 320 27.49 -2.06 15.03
CA GLU A 320 26.19 -2.39 14.50
C GLU A 320 25.12 -1.73 15.37
N LEU A 321 24.40 -0.79 14.77
CA LEU A 321 23.24 -0.15 15.36
C LEU A 321 21.98 -0.90 14.93
N ARG A 322 21.22 -1.40 15.89
CA ARG A 322 19.88 -1.95 15.71
C ARG A 322 18.84 -1.00 16.30
N VAL A 323 17.82 -0.69 15.51
CA VAL A 323 16.68 0.16 15.90
C VAL A 323 15.41 -0.66 15.80
N SER A 324 14.75 -0.88 16.93
CA SER A 324 13.52 -1.67 16.99
C SER A 324 12.32 -0.91 16.45
N ALA A 325 11.36 -1.63 15.85
CA ALA A 325 10.10 -1.03 15.43
C ALA A 325 9.39 -0.33 16.60
N GLY A 326 8.97 0.93 16.37
CA GLY A 326 8.36 1.78 17.40
C GLY A 326 9.36 2.50 18.33
N ALA A 327 10.67 2.38 18.10
CA ALA A 327 11.68 3.16 18.80
C ALA A 327 11.47 4.68 18.59
N LEU A 328 11.94 5.49 19.56
CA LEU A 328 11.79 6.94 19.51
C LEU A 328 12.41 7.53 18.23
N GLY A 329 11.62 8.25 17.43
CA GLY A 329 12.10 8.85 16.17
C GLY A 329 12.20 7.88 14.99
N GLY A 330 11.91 6.58 15.20
CA GLY A 330 11.69 5.63 14.13
C GLY A 330 10.31 5.84 13.50
N HIS A 331 10.25 5.76 12.18
CA HIS A 331 9.03 5.93 11.39
C HIS A 331 8.82 4.68 10.53
N VAL A 332 7.65 4.07 10.67
CA VAL A 332 7.24 2.91 9.85
C VAL A 332 6.27 3.42 8.80
N GLN A 333 6.58 3.15 7.54
CA GLN A 333 5.77 3.52 6.39
C GLN A 333 5.23 2.27 5.71
N SER A 334 3.94 2.27 5.41
CA SER A 334 3.28 1.22 4.65
C SER A 334 3.40 1.44 3.15
N SER A 335 3.38 0.35 2.40
CA SER A 335 3.32 0.36 0.93
C SER A 335 2.68 -0.93 0.41
N VAL A 336 2.30 -0.94 -0.87
CA VAL A 336 1.74 -2.12 -1.53
C VAL A 336 2.66 -2.56 -2.67
N VAL A 337 3.37 -3.67 -2.47
CA VAL A 337 4.25 -4.23 -3.50
C VAL A 337 3.58 -5.47 -4.10
N ARG A 338 3.25 -5.42 -5.40
CA ARG A 338 2.59 -6.53 -6.12
C ARG A 338 1.29 -6.99 -5.45
N GLY A 339 0.51 -6.06 -4.90
CA GLY A 339 -0.76 -6.35 -4.22
C GLY A 339 -0.61 -6.87 -2.78
N GLN A 340 0.61 -7.02 -2.26
CA GLN A 340 0.88 -7.44 -0.89
C GLN A 340 1.27 -6.26 0.00
N TYR A 341 0.72 -6.24 1.21
CA TYR A 341 1.08 -5.26 2.24
C TYR A 341 2.55 -5.40 2.62
N SER A 342 3.28 -4.29 2.60
CA SER A 342 4.70 -4.22 2.91
C SER A 342 5.00 -2.99 3.75
N GLN A 343 6.10 -3.04 4.50
CA GLN A 343 6.53 -1.94 5.36
C GLN A 343 8.01 -1.64 5.15
N SER A 344 8.39 -0.38 5.31
CA SER A 344 9.78 0.05 5.47
C SER A 344 9.91 0.90 6.72
N MET A 345 11.07 0.86 7.35
CA MET A 345 11.39 1.69 8.50
C MET A 345 12.42 2.74 8.13
N SER A 346 12.30 3.93 8.71
CA SER A 346 13.31 4.97 8.63
C SER A 346 13.57 5.66 9.96
N VAL A 347 14.76 6.27 10.09
CA VAL A 347 15.15 7.07 11.24
C VAL A 347 16.18 8.13 10.82
N ASP A 348 15.97 9.36 11.27
CA ASP A 348 16.94 10.44 11.14
C ASP A 348 17.94 10.38 12.31
N LEU A 349 19.14 9.87 12.02
CA LEU A 349 20.14 9.47 13.00
C LEU A 349 21.33 10.45 13.02
N PHE A 350 21.73 10.84 14.22
CA PHE A 350 23.07 11.40 14.48
C PHE A 350 23.96 10.35 15.14
N PHE A 351 25.09 10.06 14.50
CA PHE A 351 26.10 9.13 14.99
C PHE A 351 27.45 9.84 15.07
N MET A 352 28.13 9.76 16.22
CA MET A 352 29.46 10.35 16.39
C MET A 352 30.43 9.37 17.02
N THR A 353 31.61 9.28 16.43
CA THR A 353 32.77 8.56 16.96
C THR A 353 33.90 9.53 17.23
N GLN A 354 34.74 9.20 18.19
CA GLN A 354 35.86 10.06 18.56
C GLN A 354 37.08 9.23 18.93
N TRP A 355 38.24 9.68 18.46
CA TRP A 355 39.52 9.02 18.71
C TRP A 355 40.65 10.04 18.85
N GLU A 356 41.75 9.58 19.44
CA GLU A 356 43.00 10.31 19.53
C GLU A 356 44.06 9.57 18.73
N GLU A 357 44.95 10.31 18.07
CA GLU A 357 46.09 9.77 17.33
C GLU A 357 47.29 10.69 17.48
N GLN A 358 48.48 10.20 17.11
CA GLN A 358 49.73 10.95 17.31
C GLN A 358 49.71 12.33 16.63
N ARG A 359 49.02 12.46 15.49
CA ARG A 359 48.87 13.73 14.75
C ARG A 359 47.77 14.64 15.28
N TRP A 360 46.70 14.06 15.82
CA TRP A 360 45.49 14.79 16.19
C TRP A 360 45.09 14.43 17.63
N PRO A 361 45.20 15.38 18.57
CA PRO A 361 44.86 15.12 19.97
C PRO A 361 43.43 14.66 20.20
N LEU A 362 42.50 15.12 19.35
CA LEU A 362 41.12 14.65 19.33
C LEU A 362 40.56 14.86 17.91
N THR A 363 40.09 13.76 17.32
CA THR A 363 39.30 13.75 16.09
C THR A 363 37.87 13.35 16.44
N GLN A 364 36.89 14.14 16.00
CA GLN A 364 35.47 13.78 16.09
C GLN A 364 34.89 13.60 14.69
N HIS A 365 34.34 12.43 14.42
CA HIS A 365 33.65 12.12 13.17
C HIS A 365 32.15 12.04 13.42
N ARG A 366 31.39 12.82 12.66
CA ARG A 366 29.94 12.96 12.80
C ARG A 366 29.28 12.53 11.51
N SER A 367 28.26 11.69 11.64
CA SER A 367 27.41 11.27 10.56
C SER A 367 25.98 11.65 10.87
N PHE A 368 25.40 12.43 9.97
CA PHE A 368 23.98 12.74 9.92
C PHE A 368 23.41 11.90 8.77
N ARG A 369 22.50 10.99 9.11
CA ARG A 369 21.97 9.98 8.17
C ARG A 369 20.48 9.74 8.37
N LEU A 370 19.69 9.96 7.32
CA LEU A 370 18.34 9.42 7.17
C LEU A 370 18.45 7.97 6.71
N LEU A 371 18.49 7.07 7.69
CA LEU A 371 18.54 5.64 7.42
C LEU A 371 17.15 5.15 7.03
N LYS A 372 17.06 4.38 5.95
CA LYS A 372 15.82 3.76 5.47
C LYS A 372 16.10 2.31 5.09
N THR A 373 15.21 1.41 5.49
CA THR A 373 15.29 0.00 5.08
C THR A 373 14.63 -0.21 3.73
N ALA A 374 15.01 -1.29 3.05
CA ALA A 374 14.23 -1.83 1.95
C ALA A 374 12.79 -2.15 2.40
N VAL A 375 11.87 -2.19 1.43
CA VAL A 375 10.46 -2.53 1.67
C VAL A 375 10.35 -4.04 1.91
N VAL A 376 9.83 -4.43 3.09
CA VAL A 376 9.69 -5.82 3.54
C VAL A 376 8.21 -6.23 3.51
N PRO A 377 7.83 -7.28 2.76
CA PRO A 377 6.48 -7.83 2.78
C PRO A 377 6.07 -8.31 4.17
N GLN A 378 4.86 -7.96 4.59
CA GLN A 378 4.31 -8.31 5.89
C GLN A 378 3.28 -9.41 5.75
N ASN A 379 3.35 -10.40 6.63
CA ASN A 379 2.34 -11.44 6.76
C ASN A 379 1.30 -10.99 7.78
N LEU A 380 0.10 -10.67 7.30
CA LEU A 380 -1.01 -10.29 8.17
C LEU A 380 -1.55 -11.51 8.91
N ILE A 381 -1.75 -11.35 10.21
CA ILE A 381 -2.23 -12.42 11.08
C ILE A 381 -3.68 -12.10 11.46
N LEU A 382 -4.56 -13.09 11.27
CA LEU A 382 -5.92 -13.06 11.78
C LEU A 382 -5.98 -13.91 13.05
N ILE A 383 -6.23 -13.27 14.18
CA ILE A 383 -6.29 -13.90 15.50
C ILE A 383 -7.76 -14.10 15.87
N ASN A 384 -8.12 -15.33 16.25
CA ASN A 384 -9.42 -15.59 16.86
C ASN A 384 -9.36 -15.22 18.35
N ASN A 385 -10.17 -14.24 18.77
CA ASN A 385 -10.20 -13.75 20.14
C ASN A 385 -11.23 -14.49 21.02
N THR A 386 -12.04 -15.39 20.46
CA THR A 386 -13.04 -16.11 21.25
C THR A 386 -12.36 -17.08 22.21
N PRO A 387 -12.62 -16.99 23.53
CA PRO A 387 -11.98 -17.86 24.50
C PRO A 387 -12.33 -19.32 24.22
N PHE A 388 -11.29 -20.14 24.13
CA PHE A 388 -11.40 -21.58 23.96
C PHE A 388 -11.79 -22.18 25.32
N LEU A 389 -13.09 -22.43 25.49
CA LEU A 389 -13.73 -23.01 26.67
C LEU A 389 -13.71 -22.16 27.97
N ASP A 390 -14.86 -22.13 28.65
CA ASP A 390 -15.05 -21.82 30.07
C ASP A 390 -15.07 -20.37 30.59
N SER A 391 -15.69 -19.42 29.88
CA SER A 391 -16.20 -18.23 30.59
C SER A 391 -17.58 -17.80 30.11
N ASN A 392 -18.41 -17.37 31.06
CA ASN A 392 -19.77 -16.83 30.91
C ASN A 392 -19.87 -15.57 30.01
N LEU A 393 -18.88 -15.32 29.14
CA LEU A 393 -18.98 -14.32 28.09
C LEU A 393 -19.85 -14.86 26.95
N SER A 394 -20.70 -13.98 26.41
CA SER A 394 -21.76 -14.27 25.45
C SER A 394 -21.40 -15.34 24.42
N LYS A 395 -22.01 -16.53 24.54
CA LYS A 395 -21.94 -17.65 23.57
C LYS A 395 -22.34 -17.27 22.13
N ASP A 396 -22.80 -16.04 21.94
CA ASP A 396 -23.39 -15.53 20.72
C ASP A 396 -22.48 -14.58 19.93
N GLN A 397 -21.24 -14.32 20.39
CA GLN A 397 -20.34 -13.38 19.72
C GLN A 397 -19.03 -14.06 19.29
N PHE A 398 -18.76 -14.02 17.98
CA PHE A 398 -17.50 -14.42 17.38
C PHE A 398 -16.64 -13.18 17.10
N SER A 399 -15.41 -13.15 17.63
CA SER A 399 -14.52 -12.00 17.54
C SER A 399 -13.17 -12.37 16.92
N VAL A 400 -12.73 -11.61 15.94
CA VAL A 400 -11.44 -11.79 15.26
C VAL A 400 -10.67 -10.47 15.17
N SER A 401 -9.36 -10.52 15.28
CA SER A 401 -8.46 -9.37 15.15
C SER A 401 -7.54 -9.53 13.95
N LEU A 402 -7.53 -8.54 13.06
CA LEU A 402 -6.59 -8.46 11.94
C LEU A 402 -5.55 -7.37 12.20
N GLY A 403 -4.28 -7.75 12.14
CA GLY A 403 -3.18 -6.79 12.33
C GLY A 403 -1.80 -7.45 12.29
N PHE A 404 -0.75 -6.72 12.69
CA PHE A 404 -0.74 -5.29 13.09
C PHE A 404 -0.43 -4.38 11.89
N PHE A 405 -0.96 -3.15 11.92
CA PHE A 405 -0.78 -2.14 10.89
C PHE A 405 -0.05 -0.91 11.42
N ALA A 406 0.72 -0.25 10.55
CA ALA A 406 1.23 1.09 10.79
C ALA A 406 0.09 2.13 10.64
N SER A 407 0.26 3.30 11.26
CA SER A 407 -0.78 4.34 11.46
C SER A 407 -1.46 4.85 10.19
N ASP A 408 -0.81 4.67 9.04
CA ASP A 408 -1.17 5.10 7.69
C ASP A 408 -2.10 4.13 6.93
N VAL A 409 -2.43 2.98 7.51
CA VAL A 409 -3.40 2.03 6.92
C VAL A 409 -4.83 2.33 7.35
N LEU A 410 -5.77 2.21 6.42
CA LEU A 410 -7.20 2.33 6.66
C LEU A 410 -7.96 1.11 6.15
N LEU A 411 -8.83 0.53 6.98
CA LEU A 411 -9.80 -0.48 6.55
C LEU A 411 -11.00 0.20 5.89
N GLN A 412 -11.19 -0.05 4.59
CA GLN A 412 -12.27 0.55 3.81
C GLN A 412 -13.54 -0.31 3.87
N LYS A 413 -13.38 -1.63 3.69
CA LYS A 413 -14.48 -2.58 3.56
C LYS A 413 -14.11 -3.95 4.09
N VAL A 414 -15.09 -4.64 4.67
CA VAL A 414 -15.01 -6.06 5.02
C VAL A 414 -16.22 -6.77 4.46
N THR A 415 -16.01 -7.95 3.89
CA THR A 415 -17.08 -8.90 3.61
C THR A 415 -16.83 -10.20 4.37
N VAL A 416 -17.86 -10.69 5.05
CA VAL A 416 -17.81 -11.96 5.79
C VAL A 416 -18.86 -12.89 5.19
N ASP A 417 -18.40 -14.06 4.78
CA ASP A 417 -19.23 -15.20 4.44
C ASP A 417 -19.29 -16.12 5.65
N GLY A 418 -20.48 -16.24 6.25
CA GLY A 418 -20.77 -17.14 7.37
C GLY A 418 -21.74 -18.26 6.97
N GLY A 419 -21.84 -18.60 5.69
CA GLY A 419 -22.69 -19.68 5.17
C GLY A 419 -24.07 -19.25 4.65
N GLY A 420 -24.52 -18.02 4.92
CA GLY A 420 -25.74 -17.40 4.37
C GLY A 420 -25.42 -16.22 3.43
N ASP A 421 -26.24 -15.17 3.45
CA ASP A 421 -25.97 -13.94 2.70
C ASP A 421 -24.71 -13.22 3.23
N LEU A 422 -23.96 -12.56 2.34
CA LEU A 422 -22.75 -11.83 2.71
C LEU A 422 -23.03 -10.69 3.69
N LEU A 423 -22.36 -10.75 4.85
CA LEU A 423 -22.28 -9.63 5.80
C LEU A 423 -21.27 -8.62 5.26
N LYS A 424 -21.62 -7.34 5.31
CA LYS A 424 -20.77 -6.26 4.77
C LYS A 424 -20.62 -5.13 5.79
N TRP A 425 -19.40 -4.65 5.90
CA TRP A 425 -19.05 -3.45 6.65
C TRP A 425 -18.27 -2.50 5.76
N THR A 426 -18.60 -1.21 5.84
CA THR A 426 -17.91 -0.13 5.12
C THR A 426 -17.78 1.07 6.04
N GLN A 427 -16.62 1.75 6.03
CA GLN A 427 -16.26 2.80 7.00
C GLN A 427 -17.28 3.96 7.16
N ASN A 428 -18.11 4.24 6.15
CA ASN A 428 -19.02 5.40 6.10
C ASN A 428 -20.52 5.04 6.05
N GLN A 429 -20.91 3.81 6.41
CA GLN A 429 -22.31 3.40 6.44
C GLN A 429 -22.83 3.32 7.89
N SER A 430 -24.01 3.90 8.14
CA SER A 430 -24.65 3.96 9.47
C SER A 430 -25.33 2.66 9.88
N GLN A 431 -25.65 1.79 8.92
CA GLN A 431 -26.29 0.50 9.13
C GLN A 431 -25.35 -0.57 8.60
N THR A 432 -24.72 -1.33 9.51
CA THR A 432 -23.78 -2.40 9.15
C THR A 432 -24.11 -3.65 9.93
N ASP A 433 -24.01 -4.80 9.28
CA ASP A 433 -24.33 -6.10 9.89
C ASP A 433 -23.21 -6.60 10.84
N LEU A 434 -22.16 -5.79 11.05
CA LEU A 434 -20.88 -6.15 11.66
C LEU A 434 -20.37 -5.02 12.56
N GLY A 435 -19.89 -5.36 13.75
CA GLY A 435 -19.18 -4.41 14.61
C GLY A 435 -17.69 -4.42 14.30
N VAL A 436 -17.13 -3.30 13.86
CA VAL A 436 -15.69 -3.15 13.64
C VAL A 436 -15.14 -2.04 14.52
N SER A 437 -14.10 -2.35 15.28
CA SER A 437 -13.39 -1.41 16.15
C SER A 437 -11.89 -1.41 15.84
N ARG A 438 -11.24 -0.28 16.13
CA ARG A 438 -9.80 -0.10 15.97
C ARG A 438 -9.16 0.02 17.35
N PHE A 439 -8.09 -0.73 17.60
CA PHE A 439 -7.37 -0.71 18.86
C PHE A 439 -5.90 -0.37 18.64
N LEU A 440 -5.43 0.68 19.33
CA LEU A 440 -4.04 1.15 19.29
C LEU A 440 -3.20 0.46 20.35
N LEU A 441 -2.02 -0.01 19.98
CA LEU A 441 -1.02 -0.56 20.90
C LEU A 441 -0.04 0.52 21.36
N SER A 442 0.66 0.24 22.46
CA SER A 442 1.68 1.14 23.03
C SER A 442 2.86 1.41 22.09
N ASN A 443 3.16 0.48 21.17
CA ASN A 443 4.22 0.63 20.15
C ASN A 443 3.79 1.49 18.94
N GLY A 444 2.59 2.07 18.96
CA GLY A 444 2.04 2.90 17.87
C GLY A 444 1.41 2.11 16.72
N SER A 445 1.61 0.80 16.65
CA SER A 445 0.87 -0.07 15.72
C SER A 445 -0.57 -0.28 16.21
N PHE A 446 -1.45 -0.72 15.33
CA PHE A 446 -2.84 -0.97 15.70
C PHE A 446 -3.40 -2.19 14.96
N PHE A 447 -4.53 -2.70 15.42
CA PHE A 447 -5.26 -3.77 14.75
C PHE A 447 -6.74 -3.42 14.66
N TYR A 448 -7.44 -4.08 13.73
CA TYR A 448 -8.89 -4.02 13.61
C TYR A 448 -9.49 -5.26 14.26
N GLN A 449 -10.45 -5.06 15.16
CA GLN A 449 -11.24 -6.13 15.73
C GLN A 449 -12.63 -6.12 15.09
N LEU A 450 -13.10 -7.30 14.74
CA LEU A 450 -14.38 -7.55 14.13
C LEU A 450 -15.19 -8.46 15.03
N ASN A 451 -16.44 -8.09 15.25
CA ASN A 451 -17.40 -8.86 16.04
C ASN A 451 -18.58 -9.25 15.14
N VAL A 452 -18.81 -10.55 15.04
CA VAL A 452 -19.90 -11.19 14.32
C VAL A 452 -20.84 -11.81 15.35
N LEU A 453 -22.14 -11.54 15.24
CA LEU A 453 -23.14 -12.20 16.08
C LEU A 453 -23.51 -13.55 15.46
N LEU A 454 -23.40 -14.63 16.22
CA LEU A 454 -23.74 -15.98 15.75
C LEU A 454 -25.25 -16.16 15.56
N SER A 455 -26.06 -15.42 16.32
CA SER A 455 -27.51 -15.31 16.17
C SER A 455 -27.96 -14.50 14.95
N HIS A 456 -27.03 -13.87 14.22
CA HIS A 456 -27.37 -13.08 13.05
C HIS A 456 -28.00 -13.98 11.98
N PRO A 457 -29.14 -13.62 11.36
CA PRO A 457 -29.89 -14.50 10.45
C PRO A 457 -29.14 -14.91 9.17
N LYS A 458 -28.01 -14.26 8.88
CA LYS A 458 -27.12 -14.56 7.73
C LYS A 458 -25.92 -15.44 8.10
N VAL A 459 -25.76 -15.77 9.38
CA VAL A 459 -24.71 -16.67 9.88
C VAL A 459 -25.35 -18.03 10.10
N ILE A 460 -24.85 -19.04 9.40
CA ILE A 460 -25.44 -20.37 9.38
C ILE A 460 -24.34 -21.37 9.76
N PRO A 461 -24.58 -22.27 10.73
CA PRO A 461 -23.61 -23.30 11.06
C PRO A 461 -23.33 -24.21 9.85
N GLU A 462 -22.07 -24.58 9.67
CA GLU A 462 -21.62 -25.54 8.65
C GLU A 462 -22.00 -26.96 9.07
N HIS A 463 -21.89 -27.28 10.36
CA HIS A 463 -22.22 -28.58 10.93
C HIS A 463 -22.81 -28.44 12.33
N ILE A 464 -23.76 -29.30 12.64
CA ILE A 464 -24.41 -29.42 13.95
C ILE A 464 -24.44 -30.90 14.27
N GLY A 465 -24.02 -31.25 15.48
CA GLY A 465 -24.00 -32.63 15.95
C GLY A 465 -23.14 -32.75 17.20
N GLU A 466 -23.29 -33.85 17.94
CA GLU A 466 -22.51 -34.17 19.13
C GLU A 466 -22.54 -33.06 20.22
N GLY A 467 -23.58 -32.21 20.24
CA GLY A 467 -23.71 -31.08 21.16
C GLY A 467 -22.90 -29.82 20.81
N PHE A 468 -22.34 -29.74 19.59
CA PHE A 468 -21.61 -28.58 19.08
C PHE A 468 -22.19 -28.04 17.76
N LYS A 469 -22.18 -26.71 17.61
CA LYS A 469 -22.36 -26.02 16.32
C LYS A 469 -21.00 -25.57 15.82
N THR A 470 -20.63 -25.98 14.61
CA THR A 470 -19.42 -25.55 13.91
C THR A 470 -19.77 -24.51 12.85
N TYR A 471 -19.14 -23.35 12.91
CA TYR A 471 -19.27 -22.27 11.93
C TYR A 471 -17.98 -22.16 11.11
N SER A 472 -18.11 -21.89 9.82
CA SER A 472 -16.99 -21.53 8.95
C SER A 472 -17.16 -20.11 8.44
N PHE A 473 -16.14 -19.28 8.62
CA PHE A 473 -16.13 -17.89 8.21
C PHE A 473 -15.02 -17.65 7.20
N THR A 474 -15.37 -17.06 6.05
CA THR A 474 -14.41 -16.51 5.09
C THR A 474 -14.48 -15.00 5.09
N PHE A 475 -13.33 -14.36 5.26
CA PHE A 475 -13.17 -12.92 5.36
C PHE A 475 -12.43 -12.37 4.14
N ILE A 476 -12.93 -11.26 3.61
CA ILE A 476 -12.22 -10.45 2.63
C ILE A 476 -12.13 -9.03 3.16
N PHE A 477 -10.91 -8.59 3.45
CA PHE A 477 -10.60 -7.25 3.91
C PHE A 477 -10.08 -6.42 2.75
N THR A 478 -10.62 -5.22 2.56
CA THR A 478 -10.12 -4.21 1.62
C THR A 478 -9.52 -3.07 2.42
N LEU A 479 -8.21 -2.88 2.29
CA LEU A 479 -7.45 -1.87 3.03
C LEU A 479 -6.75 -0.91 2.06
N SER A 480 -6.50 0.32 2.51
CA SER A 480 -5.74 1.32 1.76
C SER A 480 -4.65 1.96 2.59
N VAL A 481 -3.54 2.32 1.94
CA VAL A 481 -2.45 3.10 2.53
C VAL A 481 -2.67 4.59 2.24
N THR A 482 -2.44 5.45 3.24
CA THR A 482 -2.56 6.90 3.13
C THR A 482 -1.19 7.58 3.25
N PRO A 483 -0.88 8.63 2.47
CA PRO A 483 -1.72 9.28 1.47
C PRO A 483 -1.68 8.64 0.07
N SER A 484 -0.89 7.58 -0.17
CA SER A 484 -0.69 7.05 -1.53
C SER A 484 -1.98 6.57 -2.20
N GLY A 485 -2.99 6.17 -1.42
CA GLY A 485 -4.26 5.66 -1.91
C GLY A 485 -4.17 4.23 -2.45
N GLU A 486 -3.01 3.58 -2.32
CA GLU A 486 -2.80 2.21 -2.76
C GLU A 486 -3.68 1.24 -1.97
N VAL A 487 -4.38 0.36 -2.67
CA VAL A 487 -5.33 -0.61 -2.09
C VAL A 487 -4.74 -2.00 -2.12
N PHE A 488 -4.94 -2.76 -1.04
CA PHE A 488 -4.58 -4.17 -0.96
C PHE A 488 -5.69 -4.99 -0.30
N TYR A 489 -5.68 -6.29 -0.56
CA TYR A 489 -6.69 -7.23 -0.10
C TYR A 489 -6.08 -8.29 0.79
N HIS A 490 -6.79 -8.67 1.85
CA HIS A 490 -6.42 -9.80 2.69
C HIS A 490 -7.59 -10.79 2.75
N HIS A 491 -7.30 -12.06 2.50
CA HIS A 491 -8.25 -13.16 2.52
C HIS A 491 -7.87 -14.13 3.63
N ALA A 492 -8.85 -14.50 4.45
CA ALA A 492 -8.63 -15.43 5.55
C ALA A 492 -9.88 -16.28 5.79
N ALA A 493 -9.70 -17.50 6.29
CA ALA A 493 -10.79 -18.38 6.66
C ALA A 493 -10.55 -18.95 8.07
N LEU A 494 -11.60 -19.03 8.87
CA LEU A 494 -11.57 -19.56 10.24
C LEU A 494 -12.75 -20.50 10.48
N LYS A 495 -12.54 -21.48 11.35
CA LYS A 495 -13.62 -22.31 11.91
C LYS A 495 -13.79 -21.99 13.39
N HIS A 496 -15.04 -21.95 13.86
CA HIS A 496 -15.38 -21.69 15.24
C HIS A 496 -16.43 -22.69 15.73
N GLN A 497 -16.23 -23.27 16.91
CA GLN A 497 -17.13 -24.25 17.50
C GLN A 497 -17.74 -23.73 18.79
N VAL A 498 -19.06 -23.88 18.94
CA VAL A 498 -19.81 -23.48 20.13
C VAL A 498 -20.63 -24.65 20.64
N LYS A 499 -20.55 -24.91 21.94
CA LYS A 499 -21.39 -25.93 22.60
C LYS A 499 -22.82 -25.41 22.78
N TYR A 500 -23.81 -26.16 22.31
CA TYR A 500 -25.23 -25.89 22.60
C TYR A 500 -25.76 -26.88 23.64
N SER A 501 -26.82 -26.50 24.35
CA SER A 501 -27.45 -27.33 25.39
C SER A 501 -28.92 -27.47 25.01
N GLU A 502 -29.31 -28.69 24.66
CA GLU A 502 -30.64 -29.02 24.10
C GLU A 502 -31.75 -28.89 25.13
N LEU A 503 -32.71 -27.99 24.85
CA LEU A 503 -34.09 -28.08 25.32
C LEU A 503 -34.97 -27.18 24.42
N GLY A 504 -35.00 -27.47 23.12
CA GLY A 504 -35.76 -26.69 22.14
C GLY A 504 -36.85 -27.51 21.49
N SER A 505 -38.03 -26.92 21.28
CA SER A 505 -39.02 -27.40 20.30
C SER A 505 -38.38 -27.50 18.91
N PRO A 506 -38.93 -28.31 17.99
CA PRO A 506 -38.38 -28.44 16.65
C PRO A 506 -38.24 -27.07 15.96
N ARG A 507 -37.11 -26.81 15.30
CA ARG A 507 -36.83 -25.52 14.62
C ARG A 507 -36.42 -25.73 13.18
N LEU A 508 -36.88 -24.83 12.31
CA LEU A 508 -36.62 -24.83 10.88
C LEU A 508 -35.64 -23.73 10.51
N GLU A 509 -34.57 -24.11 9.82
CA GLU A 509 -33.60 -23.19 9.22
C GLU A 509 -33.50 -23.46 7.71
N GLY A 510 -33.19 -22.41 6.94
CA GLY A 510 -33.10 -22.47 5.49
C GLY A 510 -31.78 -21.90 4.99
N LYS A 511 -31.19 -22.52 3.99
CA LYS A 511 -29.96 -22.09 3.35
C LYS A 511 -30.07 -22.18 1.83
N CYS A 512 -29.67 -21.13 1.13
CA CYS A 512 -29.56 -21.14 -0.32
C CYS A 512 -28.21 -21.70 -0.77
N THR A 513 -28.22 -22.59 -1.75
CA THR A 513 -27.03 -22.99 -2.51
C THR A 513 -27.12 -22.44 -3.94
N GLU A 514 -26.09 -22.65 -4.76
CA GLU A 514 -26.14 -22.24 -6.16
C GLU A 514 -27.27 -22.90 -6.97
N SER A 515 -27.78 -24.07 -6.56
CA SER A 515 -28.76 -24.85 -7.32
C SER A 515 -29.91 -25.46 -6.51
N SER A 516 -29.91 -25.27 -5.19
CA SER A 516 -30.93 -25.83 -4.30
C SER A 516 -31.17 -24.94 -3.08
N LEU A 517 -32.32 -25.14 -2.44
CA LEU A 517 -32.65 -24.61 -1.12
C LEU A 517 -32.56 -25.76 -0.14
N LEU A 518 -31.67 -25.66 0.85
CA LEU A 518 -31.48 -26.63 1.91
C LEU A 518 -32.35 -26.21 3.10
N VAL A 519 -33.21 -27.11 3.54
CA VAL A 519 -34.04 -26.97 4.74
C VAL A 519 -33.44 -27.87 5.81
N LEU A 520 -33.15 -27.32 6.98
CA LEU A 520 -32.65 -28.02 8.14
C LEU A 520 -33.70 -27.99 9.24
N LEU A 521 -34.16 -29.16 9.67
CA LEU A 521 -35.02 -29.34 10.82
C LEU A 521 -34.16 -29.84 11.99
N HIS A 522 -34.11 -29.05 13.05
CA HIS A 522 -33.51 -29.44 14.33
C HIS A 522 -34.61 -30.09 15.16
N HIS A 523 -34.55 -31.40 15.37
CA HIS A 523 -35.57 -32.13 16.15
C HIS A 523 -35.07 -32.61 17.52
N GLY A 524 -33.76 -32.56 17.76
CA GLY A 524 -33.13 -32.85 19.05
C GLY A 524 -33.05 -34.36 19.37
N ALA A 525 -32.26 -34.74 20.37
CA ALA A 525 -31.94 -36.14 20.65
C ALA A 525 -33.06 -36.96 21.35
N HIS A 526 -34.30 -36.46 21.43
CA HIS A 526 -35.40 -37.13 22.16
C HIS A 526 -36.52 -37.62 21.23
N SER A 527 -36.76 -38.93 21.29
CA SER A 527 -37.63 -39.76 20.43
C SER A 527 -39.14 -39.65 20.66
N ASP A 528 -39.61 -38.79 21.57
CA ASP A 528 -41.01 -38.83 22.03
C ASP A 528 -41.95 -37.93 21.22
N LEU A 529 -41.42 -36.98 20.44
CA LEU A 529 -42.22 -36.10 19.56
C LEU A 529 -42.25 -36.67 18.14
N GLN A 530 -43.39 -37.24 17.76
CA GLN A 530 -43.65 -37.63 16.38
C GLN A 530 -44.08 -36.38 15.59
N TRP A 531 -43.28 -35.96 14.61
CA TRP A 531 -43.50 -34.76 13.81
C TRP A 531 -43.67 -35.08 12.32
N ASP A 532 -44.44 -34.25 11.62
CA ASP A 532 -44.58 -34.28 10.16
C ASP A 532 -44.03 -32.96 9.58
N LEU A 533 -43.23 -33.06 8.51
CA LEU A 533 -42.71 -31.91 7.77
C LEU A 533 -43.58 -31.63 6.53
N PHE A 534 -43.99 -30.39 6.33
CA PHE A 534 -44.74 -29.95 5.15
C PHE A 534 -43.90 -29.02 4.30
N LEU A 535 -43.83 -29.28 2.99
CA LEU A 535 -43.13 -28.47 1.98
C LEU A 535 -44.13 -27.97 0.94
N GLY A 536 -44.31 -26.65 0.83
CA GLY A 536 -45.25 -26.06 -0.13
C GLY A 536 -46.70 -26.51 0.06
N GLY A 537 -47.08 -26.90 1.28
CA GLY A 537 -48.41 -27.44 1.60
C GLY A 537 -48.57 -28.95 1.40
N HIS A 538 -47.53 -29.65 0.95
CA HIS A 538 -47.51 -31.11 0.81
C HIS A 538 -46.72 -31.74 1.96
N ARG A 539 -47.25 -32.81 2.57
CA ARG A 539 -46.51 -33.58 3.57
C ARG A 539 -45.30 -34.23 2.90
N LEU A 540 -44.15 -34.22 3.56
CA LEU A 540 -42.94 -34.87 3.10
C LEU A 540 -43.12 -36.40 3.18
N ASP A 541 -43.27 -37.01 2.01
CA ASP A 541 -43.37 -38.46 1.84
C ASP A 541 -42.48 -38.94 0.69
N TRP A 542 -42.46 -40.26 0.47
CA TRP A 542 -41.63 -40.87 -0.58
C TRP A 542 -42.01 -40.42 -2.00
N ASP A 543 -43.29 -40.14 -2.23
CA ASP A 543 -43.76 -39.68 -3.54
C ASP A 543 -43.25 -38.27 -3.83
N LEU A 544 -43.30 -37.38 -2.83
CA LEU A 544 -42.74 -36.03 -2.93
C LEU A 544 -41.21 -36.05 -3.08
N LEU A 545 -40.52 -36.96 -2.40
CA LEU A 545 -39.07 -37.12 -2.54
C LEU A 545 -38.69 -37.48 -3.98
N MET A 546 -39.34 -38.51 -4.53
CA MET A 546 -39.01 -39.05 -5.85
C MET A 546 -39.49 -38.15 -6.99
N MET A 547 -40.75 -37.69 -6.96
CA MET A 547 -41.30 -36.84 -8.03
C MET A 547 -40.84 -35.39 -7.92
N GLY A 548 -40.53 -34.92 -6.70
CA GLY A 548 -40.04 -33.57 -6.45
C GLY A 548 -38.52 -33.40 -6.60
N GLY A 549 -37.78 -34.49 -6.80
CA GLY A 549 -36.33 -34.51 -6.92
C GLY A 549 -35.60 -34.09 -5.63
N LEU A 550 -36.27 -34.19 -4.49
CA LEU A 550 -35.73 -33.81 -3.18
C LEU A 550 -34.69 -34.84 -2.73
N LYS A 551 -33.66 -34.40 -2.02
CA LYS A 551 -32.73 -35.29 -1.32
C LYS A 551 -32.86 -35.08 0.18
N MET A 552 -32.94 -36.18 0.91
CA MET A 552 -33.08 -36.18 2.36
C MET A 552 -31.90 -36.88 3.01
N GLU A 553 -31.38 -36.29 4.06
CA GLU A 553 -30.36 -36.86 4.95
C GLU A 553 -30.90 -36.79 6.39
N VAL A 554 -30.90 -37.94 7.07
CA VAL A 554 -31.44 -38.10 8.42
C VAL A 554 -30.28 -38.40 9.36
N GLU A 555 -30.18 -37.66 10.45
CA GLU A 555 -29.15 -37.80 11.49
C GLU A 555 -29.81 -37.87 12.87
N GLU A 556 -29.03 -38.12 13.93
CA GLU A 556 -29.58 -38.39 15.27
C GLU A 556 -30.43 -37.24 15.85
N ASP A 557 -30.04 -35.98 15.61
CA ASP A 557 -30.66 -34.78 16.19
C ASP A 557 -31.16 -33.75 15.15
N TYR A 558 -30.96 -34.02 13.85
CA TYR A 558 -31.45 -33.17 12.76
C TYR A 558 -31.88 -33.94 11.50
N LEU A 559 -32.65 -33.27 10.64
CA LEU A 559 -33.06 -33.72 9.32
C LEU A 559 -32.72 -32.63 8.30
N THR A 560 -32.05 -33.00 7.21
CA THR A 560 -31.77 -32.10 6.10
C THR A 560 -32.56 -32.49 4.86
N VAL A 561 -33.23 -31.52 4.22
CA VAL A 561 -33.93 -31.68 2.95
C VAL A 561 -33.39 -30.68 1.93
N MET A 562 -32.72 -31.18 0.89
CA MET A 562 -32.29 -30.39 -0.26
C MET A 562 -33.38 -30.35 -1.32
N ILE A 563 -33.86 -29.13 -1.60
CA ILE A 563 -34.91 -28.83 -2.58
C ILE A 563 -34.25 -28.22 -3.82
N PRO A 564 -34.14 -28.93 -4.95
CA PRO A 564 -33.61 -28.33 -6.18
C PRO A 564 -34.40 -27.09 -6.59
N PHE A 565 -33.74 -26.10 -7.19
CA PHE A 565 -34.44 -24.89 -7.61
C PHE A 565 -35.59 -25.19 -8.59
N SER A 566 -35.49 -26.28 -9.37
CA SER A 566 -36.49 -26.76 -10.34
C SER A 566 -37.64 -27.57 -9.74
N SER A 567 -37.68 -27.75 -8.42
CA SER A 567 -38.63 -28.61 -7.73
C SER A 567 -40.07 -28.07 -7.82
N PRO A 568 -41.10 -28.92 -7.92
CA PRO A 568 -42.50 -28.49 -7.95
C PRO A 568 -42.97 -27.79 -6.67
N VAL A 569 -42.31 -28.00 -5.52
CA VAL A 569 -42.64 -27.31 -4.26
C VAL A 569 -42.11 -25.87 -4.21
N MET A 570 -41.34 -25.44 -5.23
CA MET A 570 -40.76 -24.11 -5.32
C MET A 570 -41.79 -23.10 -5.85
N ILE A 571 -41.93 -21.97 -5.15
CA ILE A 571 -42.78 -20.86 -5.55
C ILE A 571 -41.89 -19.75 -6.14
N TYR A 572 -41.92 -19.60 -7.46
CA TYR A 572 -41.17 -18.57 -8.18
C TYR A 572 -41.92 -17.24 -8.18
N GLN A 573 -41.20 -16.16 -7.85
CA GLN A 573 -41.78 -14.81 -7.74
C GLN A 573 -41.31 -13.87 -8.85
N LYS A 574 -40.02 -13.96 -9.22
CA LYS A 574 -39.42 -13.02 -10.17
C LYS A 574 -38.27 -13.68 -10.94
N LEU A 575 -38.18 -13.39 -12.23
CA LEU A 575 -37.03 -13.68 -13.08
C LEU A 575 -36.40 -12.36 -13.55
N SER A 576 -35.07 -12.27 -13.53
CA SER A 576 -34.30 -11.14 -14.03
C SER A 576 -32.91 -11.59 -14.49
N LEU A 577 -32.13 -10.71 -15.13
CA LEU A 577 -30.71 -11.00 -15.43
C LEU A 577 -29.86 -11.21 -14.16
N GLY A 578 -30.33 -10.74 -13.00
CA GLY A 578 -29.72 -11.00 -11.69
C GLY A 578 -29.96 -12.42 -11.14
N GLY A 579 -30.87 -13.20 -11.74
CA GLY A 579 -31.22 -14.54 -11.31
C GLY A 579 -32.73 -14.78 -11.17
N LEU A 580 -33.09 -16.03 -10.84
CA LEU A 580 -34.45 -16.49 -10.57
C LEU A 580 -34.72 -16.49 -9.06
N VAL A 581 -35.70 -15.72 -8.62
CA VAL A 581 -36.13 -15.66 -7.21
C VAL A 581 -37.23 -16.70 -6.98
N GLY A 582 -36.91 -17.73 -6.20
CA GLY A 582 -37.83 -18.79 -5.79
C GLY A 582 -37.77 -19.02 -4.29
N GLY A 583 -38.86 -19.51 -3.70
CA GLY A 583 -38.86 -19.88 -2.28
C GLY A 583 -39.84 -21.00 -1.96
N VAL A 584 -39.71 -21.56 -0.77
CA VAL A 584 -40.60 -22.60 -0.24
C VAL A 584 -41.21 -22.13 1.08
N ASN A 585 -42.43 -22.58 1.35
CA ASN A 585 -43.04 -22.48 2.67
C ASN A 585 -42.93 -23.85 3.34
N VAL A 586 -42.32 -23.90 4.52
CA VAL A 586 -42.08 -25.12 5.29
C VAL A 586 -42.73 -24.97 6.65
N SER A 587 -43.44 -26.00 7.10
CA SER A 587 -43.92 -26.09 8.47
C SER A 587 -43.62 -27.44 9.07
N VAL A 588 -43.30 -27.44 10.36
CA VAL A 588 -43.16 -28.66 11.16
C VAL A 588 -44.33 -28.70 12.14
N VAL A 589 -45.08 -29.79 12.09
CA VAL A 589 -46.28 -29.99 12.91
C VAL A 589 -46.15 -31.27 13.72
N GLU A 590 -46.77 -31.30 14.89
CA GLU A 590 -46.93 -32.53 15.67
C GLU A 590 -47.89 -33.48 14.95
N ALA A 591 -47.52 -34.76 14.79
CA ALA A 591 -48.20 -35.71 13.92
C ALA A 591 -49.63 -36.03 14.37
N ASP A 592 -49.88 -36.09 15.69
CA ASP A 592 -51.19 -36.45 16.25
C ASP A 592 -52.13 -35.26 16.38
N SER A 593 -51.60 -34.10 16.80
CA SER A 593 -52.40 -32.93 17.16
C SER A 593 -52.49 -31.90 16.02
N MET A 594 -51.63 -32.01 15.01
CA MET A 594 -51.43 -31.02 13.94
C MET A 594 -51.07 -29.61 14.46
N ILE A 595 -50.50 -29.52 15.67
CA ILE A 595 -50.00 -28.26 16.22
C ILE A 595 -48.71 -27.87 15.50
N GLU A 596 -48.68 -26.68 14.91
CA GLU A 596 -47.49 -26.11 14.26
C GLU A 596 -46.47 -25.67 15.32
N HIS A 597 -45.28 -26.27 15.27
CA HIS A 597 -44.16 -25.94 16.16
C HIS A 597 -43.28 -24.81 15.60
N ASP A 598 -43.05 -24.82 14.29
CA ASP A 598 -42.30 -23.79 13.60
C ASP A 598 -42.71 -23.70 12.11
N ARG A 599 -42.49 -22.53 11.53
CA ARG A 599 -42.79 -22.25 10.12
C ARG A 599 -41.71 -21.37 9.50
N LEU A 600 -41.13 -21.86 8.41
CA LEU A 600 -40.08 -21.19 7.65
C LEU A 600 -40.58 -20.82 6.25
N VAL A 601 -40.54 -19.54 5.92
CA VAL A 601 -40.68 -19.05 4.55
C VAL A 601 -39.31 -18.59 4.07
N HIS A 602 -38.63 -19.41 3.25
CA HIS A 602 -37.27 -19.13 2.81
C HIS A 602 -37.24 -18.84 1.30
N LYS A 603 -36.56 -17.75 0.91
CA LYS A 603 -36.47 -17.29 -0.47
C LYS A 603 -35.01 -17.23 -0.90
N CYS A 604 -34.70 -17.77 -2.07
CA CYS A 604 -33.39 -17.81 -2.67
C CYS A 604 -33.39 -17.11 -4.03
N THR A 605 -32.26 -16.51 -4.38
CA THR A 605 -32.00 -16.03 -5.74
C THR A 605 -31.00 -16.96 -6.40
N PHE A 606 -31.45 -17.73 -7.38
CA PHE A 606 -30.63 -18.69 -8.10
C PHE A 606 -29.99 -18.01 -9.32
N PRO A 607 -28.68 -18.16 -9.55
CA PRO A 607 -28.02 -17.58 -10.71
C PRO A 607 -28.56 -18.21 -12.00
N ALA A 608 -29.04 -17.36 -12.91
CA ALA A 608 -29.54 -17.79 -14.22
C ALA A 608 -28.59 -17.29 -15.31
N ARG A 609 -27.68 -18.16 -15.77
CA ARG A 609 -26.74 -17.84 -16.86
C ARG A 609 -27.43 -17.93 -18.21
N GLU A 610 -27.92 -19.13 -18.52
CA GLU A 610 -28.83 -19.40 -19.64
C GLU A 610 -30.02 -20.17 -19.07
N LEU A 611 -31.22 -19.78 -19.44
CA LEU A 611 -32.44 -20.36 -18.87
C LEU A 611 -33.55 -20.34 -19.91
N LEU A 612 -34.24 -21.46 -20.09
CA LEU A 612 -35.50 -21.53 -20.82
C LEU A 612 -36.58 -22.05 -19.87
N ALA A 613 -37.61 -21.24 -19.63
CA ALA A 613 -38.72 -21.59 -18.76
C ALA A 613 -40.06 -21.52 -19.53
N CYS A 614 -40.79 -22.63 -19.50
CA CYS A 614 -42.11 -22.78 -20.08
C CYS A 614 -43.15 -22.62 -18.97
N LEU A 615 -43.78 -21.45 -18.89
CA LEU A 615 -44.67 -21.12 -17.78
C LEU A 615 -46.08 -21.70 -18.05
N PRO A 616 -46.77 -22.23 -17.02
CA PRO A 616 -48.09 -22.87 -17.17
C PRO A 616 -49.18 -21.88 -17.57
N GLU A 617 -48.98 -20.59 -17.27
CA GLU A 617 -49.85 -19.48 -17.67
C GLU A 617 -49.74 -19.10 -19.17
N GLY A 618 -49.03 -19.90 -19.98
CA GLY A 618 -48.92 -19.68 -21.43
C GLY A 618 -47.90 -18.61 -21.82
N ARG A 619 -46.80 -18.50 -21.06
CA ARG A 619 -45.67 -17.59 -21.34
C ARG A 619 -44.36 -18.38 -21.47
N MET A 620 -43.46 -17.88 -22.30
CA MET A 620 -42.09 -18.39 -22.45
C MET A 620 -41.12 -17.33 -21.96
N ALA A 621 -40.14 -17.76 -21.15
CA ALA A 621 -39.04 -16.91 -20.70
C ALA A 621 -37.69 -17.51 -21.10
N ALA A 622 -36.81 -16.71 -21.69
CA ALA A 622 -35.50 -17.13 -22.16
C ALA A 622 -34.42 -16.12 -21.76
N ILE A 623 -33.37 -16.58 -21.07
CA ILE A 623 -32.12 -15.84 -20.86
C ILE A 623 -31.08 -16.45 -21.79
N VAL A 624 -30.48 -15.61 -22.63
CA VAL A 624 -29.51 -16.04 -23.64
C VAL A 624 -28.20 -15.29 -23.48
N ASP A 625 -27.08 -16.00 -23.61
CA ASP A 625 -25.74 -15.41 -23.62
C ASP A 625 -25.29 -15.19 -25.07
N THR A 626 -25.01 -13.93 -25.38
CA THR A 626 -24.64 -13.49 -26.73
C THR A 626 -23.12 -13.46 -26.95
N THR A 627 -22.33 -13.76 -25.93
CA THR A 627 -20.87 -13.82 -26.01
C THR A 627 -20.34 -15.11 -26.60
N HIS A 628 -21.20 -16.12 -26.76
CA HIS A 628 -20.86 -17.38 -27.43
C HIS A 628 -20.61 -17.23 -28.94
N THR A 629 -20.97 -16.09 -29.54
CA THR A 629 -20.67 -15.80 -30.94
C THR A 629 -19.31 -15.12 -31.09
N ILE A 630 -18.65 -15.34 -32.22
CA ILE A 630 -17.41 -14.64 -32.59
C ILE A 630 -17.67 -13.90 -33.91
N PRO A 631 -17.72 -12.55 -33.91
CA PRO A 631 -17.62 -11.66 -32.75
C PRO A 631 -18.85 -11.74 -31.81
N PRO A 632 -18.73 -11.37 -30.53
CA PRO A 632 -19.87 -11.23 -29.62
C PRO A 632 -20.91 -10.26 -30.20
N ILE A 633 -22.17 -10.67 -30.25
CA ILE A 633 -23.26 -9.82 -30.74
C ILE A 633 -23.83 -8.97 -29.60
N GLN A 634 -24.39 -7.82 -29.92
CA GLN A 634 -24.97 -6.92 -28.91
C GLN A 634 -26.35 -7.43 -28.46
N PRO A 635 -26.57 -7.71 -27.15
CA PRO A 635 -27.84 -8.24 -26.65
C PRO A 635 -29.07 -7.39 -27.00
N ASN A 636 -28.94 -6.05 -26.91
CA ASN A 636 -30.02 -5.09 -27.19
C ASN A 636 -30.47 -5.04 -28.66
N ARG A 637 -29.71 -5.65 -29.57
CA ARG A 637 -30.01 -5.73 -31.00
C ARG A 637 -30.58 -7.09 -31.42
N THR A 638 -30.83 -7.97 -30.47
CA THR A 638 -31.50 -9.25 -30.72
C THR A 638 -33.02 -9.06 -30.70
N THR A 639 -33.75 -9.81 -31.53
CA THR A 639 -35.22 -9.75 -31.63
C THR A 639 -35.77 -11.17 -31.77
N LEU A 640 -37.05 -11.38 -31.42
CA LEU A 640 -37.76 -12.63 -31.73
C LEU A 640 -38.13 -12.72 -33.22
N ARG A 641 -38.89 -13.75 -33.62
CA ARG A 641 -39.37 -13.88 -35.03
C ARG A 641 -40.13 -12.64 -35.50
N ASP A 642 -40.85 -11.99 -34.59
CA ASP A 642 -41.42 -10.66 -34.78
C ASP A 642 -40.40 -9.59 -34.37
N PRO A 643 -39.92 -8.72 -35.30
CA PRO A 643 -38.94 -7.68 -35.02
C PRO A 643 -39.36 -6.66 -33.96
N GLU A 644 -40.66 -6.46 -33.74
CA GLU A 644 -41.17 -5.56 -32.70
C GLU A 644 -40.97 -6.13 -31.29
N CYS A 645 -40.72 -7.44 -31.16
CA CYS A 645 -40.47 -8.09 -29.89
C CYS A 645 -38.98 -8.11 -29.54
N VAL A 646 -38.56 -7.06 -28.82
CA VAL A 646 -37.22 -6.84 -28.28
C VAL A 646 -37.04 -7.47 -26.88
N PRO A 647 -35.81 -7.60 -26.36
CA PRO A 647 -35.58 -8.13 -25.02
C PRO A 647 -36.17 -7.21 -23.94
N MET A 648 -36.69 -7.82 -22.87
CA MET A 648 -37.23 -7.12 -21.70
C MET A 648 -36.12 -6.52 -20.82
N GLU A 649 -35.01 -7.23 -20.65
CA GLU A 649 -33.80 -6.75 -19.96
C GLU A 649 -32.55 -7.15 -20.76
N THR A 650 -31.52 -6.30 -20.74
CA THR A 650 -30.21 -6.59 -21.35
C THR A 650 -29.08 -6.11 -20.47
N ASP A 651 -27.97 -6.85 -20.42
CA ASP A 651 -26.69 -6.39 -19.88
C ASP A 651 -25.61 -6.37 -20.99
N SER A 652 -24.33 -6.32 -20.64
CA SER A 652 -23.23 -6.30 -21.63
C SER A 652 -23.05 -7.61 -22.40
N ALA A 653 -23.67 -8.71 -21.96
CA ALA A 653 -23.46 -10.06 -22.46
C ALA A 653 -24.76 -10.84 -22.72
N ARG A 654 -25.87 -10.52 -22.06
CA ARG A 654 -27.08 -11.34 -22.01
C ARG A 654 -28.34 -10.54 -22.32
N ALA A 655 -29.34 -11.25 -22.86
CA ALA A 655 -30.68 -10.75 -23.11
C ALA A 655 -31.74 -11.65 -22.45
N LEU A 656 -32.73 -11.03 -21.80
CA LEU A 656 -33.91 -11.70 -21.25
C LEU A 656 -35.13 -11.41 -22.13
N PHE A 657 -35.77 -12.46 -22.64
CA PHE A 657 -37.04 -12.41 -23.35
C PHE A 657 -38.14 -13.02 -22.48
N VAL A 658 -39.27 -12.32 -22.36
CA VAL A 658 -40.49 -12.86 -21.73
C VAL A 658 -41.66 -12.51 -22.64
N PHE A 659 -42.32 -13.51 -23.21
CA PHE A 659 -43.38 -13.31 -24.19
C PHE A 659 -44.47 -14.37 -24.08
N SER A 660 -45.67 -14.04 -24.54
CA SER A 660 -46.80 -14.98 -24.56
C SER A 660 -46.66 -15.97 -25.72
N LEU A 661 -47.09 -17.22 -25.52
CA LEU A 661 -46.98 -18.27 -26.54
C LEU A 661 -47.79 -17.98 -27.81
N ASN A 662 -48.76 -17.06 -27.74
CA ASN A 662 -49.61 -16.64 -28.85
C ASN A 662 -49.14 -15.33 -29.53
N SER A 663 -47.99 -14.76 -29.13
CA SER A 663 -47.47 -13.49 -29.65
C SER A 663 -46.05 -13.64 -30.22
N CYS A 664 -45.47 -12.52 -30.69
CA CYS A 664 -44.08 -12.41 -31.13
C CYS A 664 -43.66 -13.39 -32.25
N GLY A 665 -44.60 -13.77 -33.12
CA GLY A 665 -44.35 -14.70 -34.22
C GLY A 665 -44.10 -16.15 -33.78
N THR A 666 -44.52 -16.54 -32.57
CA THR A 666 -44.40 -17.91 -32.06
C THR A 666 -45.26 -18.87 -32.88
N THR A 667 -44.66 -19.97 -33.34
CA THR A 667 -45.35 -21.01 -34.12
C THR A 667 -45.72 -22.19 -33.24
N VAL A 668 -46.92 -22.72 -33.39
CA VAL A 668 -47.37 -23.94 -32.68
C VAL A 668 -47.45 -25.12 -33.64
N THR A 669 -46.93 -26.26 -33.22
CA THR A 669 -47.04 -27.54 -33.94
C THR A 669 -47.52 -28.63 -33.00
N VAL A 670 -48.35 -29.55 -33.50
CA VAL A 670 -48.82 -30.69 -32.71
C VAL A 670 -47.94 -31.90 -33.02
N LYS A 671 -47.25 -32.44 -32.01
CA LYS A 671 -46.45 -33.67 -32.11
C LYS A 671 -47.02 -34.71 -31.16
N GLY A 672 -47.84 -35.63 -31.67
CA GLY A 672 -48.54 -36.61 -30.84
C GLY A 672 -49.48 -35.93 -29.85
N ASN A 673 -49.29 -36.17 -28.55
CA ASN A 673 -50.07 -35.57 -27.45
C ASN A 673 -49.42 -34.29 -26.87
N LEU A 674 -48.51 -33.65 -27.62
CA LEU A 674 -47.78 -32.46 -27.18
C LEU A 674 -48.01 -31.29 -28.14
N LEU A 675 -48.35 -30.12 -27.58
CA LEU A 675 -48.31 -28.83 -28.24
C LEU A 675 -46.89 -28.28 -28.13
N VAL A 676 -46.23 -28.08 -29.26
CA VAL A 676 -44.86 -27.61 -29.35
C VAL A 676 -44.86 -26.19 -29.88
N TYR A 677 -44.57 -25.23 -29.01
CA TYR A 677 -44.41 -23.81 -29.33
C TYR A 677 -42.95 -23.50 -29.58
N GLU A 678 -42.67 -22.84 -30.70
CA GLU A 678 -41.32 -22.52 -31.13
C GLU A 678 -41.22 -21.04 -31.52
N ASN A 679 -40.14 -20.39 -31.06
CA ASN A 679 -39.74 -19.07 -31.50
C ASN A 679 -38.23 -19.04 -31.83
N GLN A 680 -37.77 -18.01 -32.51
CA GLN A 680 -36.37 -17.82 -32.89
C GLN A 680 -35.91 -16.44 -32.49
N ILE A 681 -34.84 -16.39 -31.71
CA ILE A 681 -34.10 -15.17 -31.38
C ILE A 681 -33.06 -14.97 -32.49
N SER A 682 -33.03 -13.78 -33.08
CA SER A 682 -32.13 -13.46 -34.18
C SER A 682 -31.47 -12.10 -34.00
N TYR A 683 -30.29 -11.94 -34.61
CA TYR A 683 -29.58 -10.66 -34.67
C TYR A 683 -29.62 -10.13 -36.09
N ALA A 684 -30.24 -8.96 -36.29
CA ALA A 684 -30.21 -8.25 -37.56
C ALA A 684 -28.86 -7.53 -37.70
N GLN A 685 -27.99 -8.10 -38.53
CA GLN A 685 -26.71 -7.48 -38.88
C GLN A 685 -26.97 -6.29 -39.80
N ASP A 686 -26.67 -5.07 -39.34
CA ASP A 686 -26.67 -3.92 -40.24
C ASP A 686 -25.54 -4.12 -41.24
N LEU A 687 -25.89 -4.21 -42.52
CA LEU A 687 -24.94 -4.05 -43.59
C LEU A 687 -24.40 -2.62 -43.50
N LEU A 688 -23.22 -2.45 -42.88
CA LEU A 688 -22.48 -1.19 -42.99
C LEU A 688 -22.26 -0.90 -44.48
N PRO A 689 -22.53 0.32 -44.97
CA PRO A 689 -22.13 0.69 -46.32
C PRO A 689 -20.62 0.91 -46.30
N LEU A 690 -19.84 0.01 -46.91
CA LEU A 690 -18.40 0.20 -47.08
C LEU A 690 -17.95 -0.19 -48.49
N ASP A 691 -17.26 0.74 -49.11
CA ASP A 691 -16.39 0.54 -50.27
C ASP A 691 -15.46 -0.65 -50.04
N GLY A 692 -15.69 -1.75 -50.76
CA GLY A 692 -14.78 -2.89 -50.87
C GLY A 692 -15.47 -4.26 -50.79
N PRO A 693 -15.20 -5.20 -51.71
CA PRO A 693 -15.85 -6.50 -51.69
C PRO A 693 -15.16 -7.42 -50.68
N VAL A 694 -15.61 -7.37 -49.42
CA VAL A 694 -15.28 -8.38 -48.42
C VAL A 694 -16.46 -9.34 -48.33
N ILE A 695 -16.25 -10.59 -48.76
CA ILE A 695 -17.21 -11.67 -48.59
C ILE A 695 -17.27 -11.98 -47.09
N HIS A 696 -18.19 -11.34 -46.36
CA HIS A 696 -18.54 -11.77 -45.00
C HIS A 696 -19.32 -13.07 -45.11
N ARG A 697 -18.67 -14.18 -44.75
CA ARG A 697 -19.28 -15.52 -44.65
C ARG A 697 -19.91 -15.72 -43.26
N ASP A 698 -20.43 -14.66 -42.67
CA ASP A 698 -20.97 -14.68 -41.32
C ASP A 698 -22.43 -15.14 -41.40
N ALA A 699 -22.71 -16.34 -40.89
CA ALA A 699 -24.09 -16.82 -40.78
C ALA A 699 -24.84 -15.92 -39.77
N PRO A 700 -26.05 -15.44 -40.08
CA PRO A 700 -26.81 -14.63 -39.14
C PRO A 700 -27.09 -15.44 -37.88
N TYR A 701 -26.79 -14.88 -36.70
CA TYR A 701 -27.07 -15.54 -35.43
C TYR A 701 -28.57 -15.82 -35.31
N ARG A 702 -28.90 -17.09 -35.06
CA ARG A 702 -30.27 -17.59 -34.88
C ARG A 702 -30.26 -18.64 -33.79
N LEU A 703 -30.98 -18.38 -32.71
CA LEU A 703 -31.20 -19.33 -31.62
C LEU A 703 -32.68 -19.72 -31.58
N THR A 704 -32.97 -21.01 -31.63
CA THR A 704 -34.35 -21.51 -31.60
C THR A 704 -34.70 -21.92 -30.18
N VAL A 705 -35.80 -21.39 -29.66
CA VAL A 705 -36.34 -21.72 -28.33
C VAL A 705 -37.67 -22.45 -28.48
N GLN A 706 -37.85 -23.52 -27.71
CA GLN A 706 -39.01 -24.41 -27.87
C GLN A 706 -39.56 -24.85 -26.52
N CYS A 707 -40.87 -24.74 -26.34
CA CYS A 707 -41.62 -25.23 -25.19
C CYS A 707 -42.63 -26.29 -25.62
N GLN A 708 -42.78 -27.34 -24.81
CA GLN A 708 -43.69 -28.45 -25.10
C GLN A 708 -44.69 -28.59 -23.96
N TYR A 709 -45.98 -28.61 -24.29
CA TYR A 709 -47.08 -28.72 -23.32
C TYR A 709 -47.94 -29.94 -23.64
N PRO A 710 -48.29 -30.79 -22.66
CA PRO A 710 -49.22 -31.91 -22.87
C PRO A 710 -50.63 -31.40 -23.19
N THR A 711 -51.35 -32.11 -24.08
CA THR A 711 -52.71 -31.74 -24.51
C THR A 711 -53.82 -32.10 -23.50
N ASN A 712 -53.50 -32.86 -22.44
CA ASN A 712 -54.44 -33.20 -21.37
C ASN A 712 -54.07 -32.46 -20.08
N ASP A 713 -55.01 -31.67 -19.56
CA ASP A 713 -54.89 -30.97 -18.28
C ASP A 713 -54.69 -31.97 -17.14
N THR A 714 -53.48 -32.02 -16.58
CA THR A 714 -53.16 -31.76 -15.16
C THR A 714 -51.70 -32.15 -14.86
N SER A 715 -51.02 -31.22 -14.18
CA SER A 715 -49.72 -31.33 -13.47
C SER A 715 -48.39 -31.14 -14.25
N ILE A 716 -47.79 -29.98 -13.91
CA ILE A 716 -46.38 -29.63 -13.63
C ILE A 716 -45.32 -29.94 -14.71
N SER A 717 -44.60 -28.90 -15.13
CA SER A 717 -43.39 -29.03 -15.98
C SER A 717 -42.19 -28.36 -15.34
N SER A 718 -41.06 -29.04 -15.46
CA SER A 718 -39.75 -28.71 -14.92
C SER A 718 -39.05 -27.58 -15.70
N ILE A 719 -38.24 -26.80 -14.99
CA ILE A 719 -37.25 -25.90 -15.60
C ILE A 719 -36.06 -26.77 -16.03
N GLN A 720 -35.76 -26.81 -17.34
CA GLN A 720 -34.60 -27.54 -17.85
C GLN A 720 -33.38 -26.62 -17.99
N HIS A 721 -32.23 -27.13 -17.54
CA HIS A 721 -30.92 -26.58 -17.86
C HIS A 721 -30.26 -27.48 -18.91
N HIS A 722 -29.74 -26.92 -19.99
CA HIS A 722 -28.83 -27.67 -20.86
C HIS A 722 -27.49 -27.87 -20.13
N GLN A 723 -27.12 -29.13 -19.85
CA GLN A 723 -25.74 -29.51 -19.55
C GLN A 723 -25.01 -29.75 -20.88
N HIS A 724 -23.94 -29.01 -21.13
CA HIS A 724 -23.07 -29.27 -22.29
C HIS A 724 -22.35 -30.61 -22.14
N GLN A 725 -22.56 -31.52 -23.09
CA GLN A 725 -21.55 -32.52 -23.45
C GLN A 725 -20.31 -31.76 -23.92
N ARG A 726 -19.19 -31.91 -23.20
CA ARG A 726 -17.87 -31.45 -23.64
C ARG A 726 -17.56 -32.14 -24.97
N PHE A 727 -17.51 -31.36 -26.06
CA PHE A 727 -16.81 -31.80 -27.26
C PHE A 727 -15.31 -31.85 -26.93
N SER A 728 -14.78 -33.08 -26.79
CA SER A 728 -13.34 -33.32 -26.78
C SER A 728 -12.80 -33.00 -28.17
N HIS A 729 -12.06 -31.89 -28.28
CA HIS A 729 -11.17 -31.67 -29.40
C HIS A 729 -10.05 -32.72 -29.37
N GLN A 730 -10.14 -33.72 -30.25
CA GLN A 730 -8.97 -34.50 -30.65
C GLN A 730 -8.17 -33.66 -31.65
N SER A 731 -6.97 -33.24 -31.23
CA SER A 731 -5.94 -32.70 -32.11
C SER A 731 -5.48 -33.80 -33.08
N PRO A 732 -5.34 -33.55 -34.40
CA PRO A 732 -4.67 -34.47 -35.28
C PRO A 732 -3.17 -34.40 -35.00
N THR A 733 -2.58 -35.53 -34.61
CA THR A 733 -1.14 -35.75 -34.64
C THR A 733 -0.61 -35.61 -36.06
N SER A 734 0.51 -34.92 -36.16
CA SER A 734 1.37 -34.79 -37.34
C SER A 734 1.73 -36.14 -37.97
N THR A 735 1.46 -36.28 -39.27
CA THR A 735 2.36 -36.85 -40.28
C THR A 735 2.01 -36.24 -41.63
#